data_AF-Q8N9H8-F1
#
_entry.id   AF-Q8N9H8-F1
#
_cell.length_a   1.000
_cell.length_b   1.000
_cell.length_c   1.000
_cell.angle_alpha   90.00
_cell.angle_beta   90.00
_cell.angle_gamma   90.00
#
_symmetry.space_group_name_H-M   'P 1'
#
loop_
_entity.id
_entity.type
_entity.pdbx_description
1 polymer ?
#
loop_
_entity_poly.entity_id
_entity_poly.type
_entity_poly.pdbx_seq_one_letter_code
_entity_poly.pdbx_strand_id
1 'polypeptide(L)'
;MDPGDPAGDPAAGERHRMGRDPLLLLQALQTLWSTRERKQLREEAWRGFAALDDPLAGLLDMLESCRGQRGEGPSLAAWISHQLQCWLQAQPCPSLAQHSLRLKQLQARAVKVLTESPPSLAAPLASIFQLQDADRSCLLAHVHRLHHEGRFREAATLGATLKLQSELGVEKMSIPLLLQDKVALVERYVAGFPDLQRRLLVLMDSWCQPGFDIKDVARRYPEVTSLSLEKLSPKALSRQVLRLQERYGVAPALCPNAAIQQRLAALRHLCHKRFVEKSLSQENWTDHVQGLVGQSPWLQEQLSQLLVSHSDPVTAAQCAMELLLPEERLPAAVAVELRRFRLQGRATEADSRLEVKDMKDRYYQLPIPRENVHLLASWEDLTRHEGALLQCHQVVGVDVEWTPVFVAGGRPRPSLLQVAVEGHVFLLDVLALSQPPTGQGAQAFSRLVAQLLSDPSITKLGYGMVGDLQKLGTSCPALAHVEKQILGGMDLLLVHRQMRVASVPAPAVDRARELRGLSLLVQQVLGTALDKTQQLSNWDRRPLCEEQVIYAAADAYCLLEVHQALCREPARFHLSEDLAGSRRPRHRERPGARKPPGLQKASAPAAPRQVPVAVAVSEGAAPQIPARAFRVVCDNMLQGLARSLRCLGVDARMLGNGEDHRRAAEVARQEGRIILTSGQPFHKLRAQVGAGRCLSVDCSLKAQQQAKAVLKHFNVRVTHADIFSRCQACNCDQYLKVSRDMMKQLMWLSSHQEGPRSSGDEATQSQAVQEPGPAPDAAPEGCTYDRPCRWLQMADLRAETPDMLADGTRLQLAGVPVGVLRTPGLRCFYCCTGCGKVFWDGSHLGRVATHFRDMLESAPSPCEPSPAPSPASSPF
;
A
#
# COMPACT_ATOMS: atom_id res chain seq x y z
N MET A 1 29.01 -22.60 98.40
CA MET A 1 28.03 -23.63 98.78
C MET A 1 26.73 -23.28 98.07
N ASP A 2 26.16 -24.26 97.38
CA ASP A 2 24.88 -24.25 96.65
C ASP A 2 23.69 -23.79 97.53
N PRO A 3 22.43 -23.60 97.04
CA PRO A 3 21.91 -23.83 95.67
C PRO A 3 20.78 -22.89 95.17
N GLY A 4 20.40 -23.06 93.89
CA GLY A 4 18.98 -23.25 93.53
C GLY A 4 18.27 -22.19 92.68
N ASP A 5 18.22 -22.42 91.37
CA ASP A 5 17.21 -21.87 90.44
C ASP A 5 15.81 -22.45 90.78
N PRO A 6 14.69 -21.73 90.63
CA PRO A 6 13.94 -21.87 89.36
C PRO A 6 13.04 -20.67 88.97
N ALA A 7 13.05 -20.25 87.70
CA ALA A 7 11.83 -19.88 86.96
C ALA A 7 12.16 -19.56 85.49
N GLY A 8 11.72 -20.44 84.58
CA GLY A 8 11.68 -20.17 83.15
C GLY A 8 10.65 -19.10 82.82
N ASP A 9 11.11 -18.09 82.07
CA ASP A 9 10.36 -16.92 81.64
C ASP A 9 9.41 -17.26 80.46
N PRO A 10 8.08 -17.14 80.60
CA PRO A 10 7.14 -17.27 79.50
C PRO A 10 6.85 -15.88 78.92
N ALA A 11 7.82 -15.32 78.19
CA ALA A 11 7.66 -14.04 77.48
C ALA A 11 8.30 -14.05 76.09
N ALA A 12 8.05 -15.11 75.31
CA ALA A 12 8.21 -15.05 73.85
C ALA A 12 6.93 -14.46 73.22
N GLY A 13 6.75 -13.15 73.40
CA GLY A 13 5.64 -12.39 72.85
C GLY A 13 5.58 -12.46 71.32
N GLU A 14 4.39 -12.76 70.83
CA GLU A 14 3.96 -12.72 69.44
C GLU A 14 4.37 -11.40 68.77
N ARG A 15 5.43 -11.44 67.94
CA ARG A 15 5.68 -10.36 66.97
C ARG A 15 4.61 -10.45 65.88
N HIS A 16 3.50 -9.74 66.06
CA HIS A 16 2.63 -9.33 64.96
C HIS A 16 3.50 -8.65 63.89
N ARG A 17 3.81 -9.37 62.81
CA ARG A 17 4.39 -8.76 61.60
C ARG A 17 3.30 -7.89 61.00
N MET A 18 3.33 -6.58 61.25
CA MET A 18 2.51 -5.64 60.46
C MET A 18 2.93 -5.79 59.00
N GLY A 19 1.98 -6.11 58.11
CA GLY A 19 2.20 -6.14 56.68
C GLY A 19 2.69 -4.80 56.15
N ARG A 20 3.45 -4.83 55.06
CA ARG A 20 3.96 -3.62 54.43
C ARG A 20 2.81 -2.80 53.85
N ASP A 21 2.79 -1.49 54.08
CA ASP A 21 1.80 -0.58 53.48
C ASP A 21 1.94 -0.57 51.94
N PRO A 22 0.86 -0.86 51.18
CA PRO A 22 0.86 -0.80 49.71
C PRO A 22 1.33 0.55 49.14
N LEU A 23 1.03 1.68 49.80
CA LEU A 23 1.40 3.01 49.32
C LEU A 23 2.88 3.32 49.51
N LEU A 24 3.49 2.82 50.60
CA LEU A 24 4.95 2.90 50.80
C LEU A 24 5.68 2.05 49.76
N LEU A 25 5.13 0.89 49.38
CA LEU A 25 5.67 0.09 48.29
C LEU A 25 5.58 0.83 46.96
N LEU A 26 4.44 1.45 46.65
CA LEU A 26 4.29 2.26 45.43
C LEU A 26 5.33 3.39 45.36
N GLN A 27 5.56 4.10 46.46
CA GLN A 27 6.52 5.21 46.51
C GLN A 27 7.97 4.73 46.28
N ALA A 28 8.33 3.57 46.82
CA ALA A 28 9.64 2.95 46.55
C ALA A 28 9.78 2.56 45.07
N LEU A 29 8.73 1.98 44.47
CA LEU A 29 8.72 1.60 43.06
C LEU A 29 8.76 2.81 42.13
N GLN A 30 8.08 3.91 42.46
CA GLN A 30 8.15 5.17 41.72
C GLN A 30 9.56 5.74 41.70
N THR A 31 10.25 5.69 42.85
CA THR A 31 11.64 6.14 42.99
C THR A 31 12.59 5.31 42.15
N LEU A 32 12.45 3.98 42.16
CA LEU A 32 13.26 3.07 41.33
C LEU A 32 12.90 3.14 39.84
N TRP A 33 11.65 3.51 39.52
CA TRP A 33 11.23 3.70 38.13
C TRP A 33 11.91 4.92 37.50
N SER A 34 12.08 6.01 38.25
CA SER A 34 12.74 7.23 37.76
C SER A 34 14.25 7.04 37.52
N THR A 35 14.92 6.17 38.30
CA THR A 35 16.35 5.86 38.13
C THR A 35 16.64 4.86 37.00
N ARG A 36 15.61 4.28 36.36
CA ARG A 36 15.71 3.27 35.27
C ARG A 36 16.45 1.97 35.62
N GLU A 37 16.63 1.65 36.91
CA GLU A 37 17.29 0.43 37.36
C GLU A 37 16.35 -0.79 37.34
N ARG A 38 16.11 -1.34 36.15
CA ARG A 38 15.08 -2.38 35.93
C ARG A 38 15.25 -3.67 36.75
N LYS A 39 16.47 -4.05 37.13
CA LYS A 39 16.73 -5.28 37.89
C LYS A 39 16.32 -5.11 39.36
N GLN A 40 16.81 -4.06 40.01
CA GLN A 40 16.45 -3.73 41.39
C GLN A 40 14.95 -3.44 41.52
N LEU A 41 14.37 -2.75 40.54
CA LEU A 41 12.93 -2.48 40.51
C LEU A 41 12.10 -3.78 40.57
N ARG A 42 12.48 -4.82 39.81
CA ARG A 42 11.78 -6.10 39.81
C ARG A 42 11.95 -6.83 41.15
N GLU A 43 13.17 -6.87 41.68
CA GLU A 43 13.47 -7.52 42.96
C GLU A 43 12.69 -6.87 44.11
N GLU A 44 12.66 -5.54 44.16
CA GLU A 44 11.92 -4.79 45.18
C GLU A 44 10.40 -4.95 45.02
N ALA A 45 9.88 -5.00 43.78
CA ALA A 45 8.47 -5.30 43.53
C ALA A 45 8.08 -6.68 44.07
N TRP A 46 8.85 -7.73 43.74
CA TRP A 46 8.55 -9.10 44.16
C TRP A 46 8.68 -9.28 45.68
N ARG A 47 9.71 -8.67 46.29
CA ARG A 47 9.89 -8.64 47.75
C ARG A 47 8.74 -7.89 48.42
N GLY A 48 8.33 -6.76 47.83
CA GLY A 48 7.20 -5.96 48.28
C GLY A 48 5.89 -6.75 48.24
N PHE A 49 5.58 -7.41 47.13
CA PHE A 49 4.35 -8.21 46.99
C PHE A 49 4.27 -9.34 48.01
N ALA A 50 5.39 -10.00 48.31
CA ALA A 50 5.45 -11.05 49.33
C ALA A 50 5.27 -10.53 50.77
N ALA A 51 5.46 -9.22 50.99
CA ALA A 51 5.32 -8.58 52.30
C ALA A 51 3.95 -7.89 52.52
N LEU A 52 3.07 -7.88 51.51
CA LEU A 52 1.70 -7.37 51.63
C LEU A 52 0.80 -8.43 52.28
N ASP A 53 -0.09 -7.99 53.18
CA ASP A 53 -1.08 -8.88 53.81
C ASP A 53 -2.09 -9.44 52.79
N ASP A 54 -2.53 -8.59 51.86
CA ASP A 54 -3.40 -8.95 50.74
C ASP A 54 -2.83 -8.32 49.45
N PRO A 55 -2.04 -9.07 48.66
CA PRO A 55 -1.42 -8.56 47.44
C PRO A 55 -2.44 -8.09 46.39
N LEU A 56 -3.66 -8.63 46.39
CA LEU A 56 -4.72 -8.24 45.46
C LEU A 56 -5.35 -6.90 45.87
N ALA A 57 -5.72 -6.75 47.14
CA ALA A 57 -6.22 -5.49 47.66
C ALA A 57 -5.16 -4.39 47.54
N GLY A 58 -3.90 -4.71 47.91
CA GLY A 58 -2.78 -3.77 47.82
C GLY A 58 -2.53 -3.29 46.40
N LEU A 59 -2.71 -4.14 45.37
CA LEU A 59 -2.65 -3.68 43.98
C LEU A 59 -3.73 -2.63 43.68
N LEU A 60 -4.97 -2.87 44.11
CA LEU A 60 -6.06 -1.93 43.87
C LEU A 60 -5.81 -0.61 44.58
N ASP A 61 -5.29 -0.64 45.81
CA ASP A 61 -4.93 0.57 46.57
C ASP A 61 -3.83 1.38 45.86
N MET A 62 -2.79 0.69 45.35
CA MET A 62 -1.74 1.34 44.55
C MET A 62 -2.32 1.97 43.27
N LEU A 63 -3.17 1.25 42.54
CA LEU A 63 -3.78 1.73 41.29
C LEU A 63 -4.77 2.88 41.54
N GLU A 64 -5.48 2.87 42.66
CA GLU A 64 -6.36 3.95 43.11
C GLU A 64 -5.56 5.23 43.43
N SER A 65 -4.39 5.10 44.05
CA SER A 65 -3.49 6.23 44.33
C SER A 65 -2.85 6.82 43.07
N CYS A 66 -2.54 5.99 42.07
CA CYS A 66 -2.00 6.44 40.79
C CYS A 66 -2.94 7.38 39.98
N ARG A 67 -4.21 7.52 40.37
CA ARG A 67 -5.24 8.28 39.61
C ARG A 67 -4.99 9.79 39.54
N GLY A 68 -4.19 10.37 40.45
CA GLY A 68 -4.00 11.82 40.57
C GLY A 68 -2.78 12.40 39.83
N GLN A 69 -1.78 11.59 39.49
CA GLN A 69 -0.51 12.07 38.97
C GLN A 69 -0.54 12.22 37.44
N ARG A 70 -1.09 13.36 36.96
CA ARG A 70 -1.01 13.77 35.54
C ARG A 70 0.44 14.10 35.17
N GLY A 71 1.24 13.10 34.82
CA GLY A 71 2.59 13.33 34.28
C GLY A 71 3.45 12.08 34.16
N GLU A 72 3.31 11.12 35.07
CA GLU A 72 4.14 9.92 35.09
C GLU A 72 3.37 8.71 34.55
N GLY A 73 3.16 8.73 33.24
CA GLY A 73 3.08 7.56 32.38
C GLY A 73 2.19 6.37 32.83
N PRO A 74 1.08 6.06 32.13
CA PRO A 74 0.34 4.77 32.23
C PRO A 74 1.18 3.47 32.12
N SER A 75 2.51 3.58 31.97
CA SER A 75 3.48 2.49 31.97
C SER A 75 3.80 1.90 33.33
N LEU A 76 3.89 2.69 34.43
CA LEU A 76 4.29 2.13 35.73
C LEU A 76 3.16 1.28 36.32
N ALA A 77 1.94 1.80 36.37
CA ALA A 77 0.77 1.05 36.82
C ALA A 77 0.60 -0.26 36.04
N ALA A 78 0.70 -0.21 34.70
CA ALA A 78 0.63 -1.40 33.86
C ALA A 78 1.79 -2.38 34.13
N TRP A 79 2.98 -1.86 34.40
CA TRP A 79 4.15 -2.69 34.75
C TRP A 79 3.96 -3.37 36.12
N ILE A 80 3.50 -2.65 37.14
CA ILE A 80 3.22 -3.20 38.48
C ILE A 80 2.18 -4.31 38.38
N SER A 81 1.05 -4.08 37.67
CA SER A 81 0.04 -5.12 37.47
C SER A 81 0.60 -6.33 36.74
N HIS A 82 1.42 -6.14 35.70
CA HIS A 82 2.05 -7.25 34.99
C HIS A 82 3.05 -8.02 35.88
N GLN A 83 3.84 -7.33 36.71
CA GLN A 83 4.75 -8.00 37.63
C GLN A 83 4.00 -8.78 38.70
N LEU A 84 2.89 -8.26 39.24
CA LEU A 84 2.09 -9.02 40.19
C LEU A 84 1.49 -10.26 39.53
N GLN A 85 1.01 -10.16 38.28
CA GLN A 85 0.55 -11.31 37.51
C GLN A 85 1.64 -12.39 37.39
N CYS A 86 2.86 -12.01 37.00
CA CYS A 86 3.98 -12.94 36.91
C CYS A 86 4.37 -13.53 38.27
N TRP A 87 4.32 -12.72 39.33
CA TRP A 87 4.62 -13.17 40.68
C TRP A 87 3.60 -14.19 41.18
N LEU A 88 2.30 -13.94 41.00
CA LEU A 88 1.22 -14.88 41.34
C LEU A 88 1.35 -16.21 40.59
N GLN A 89 1.73 -16.17 39.31
CA GLN A 89 1.97 -17.37 38.49
C GLN A 89 3.19 -18.20 38.94
N ALA A 90 4.16 -17.57 39.61
CA ALA A 90 5.37 -18.23 40.11
C ALA A 90 5.20 -18.84 41.51
N GLN A 91 4.07 -18.60 42.19
CA GLN A 91 3.85 -19.12 43.55
C GLN A 91 3.43 -20.60 43.56
N PRO A 92 3.89 -21.41 44.53
CA PRO A 92 3.65 -22.86 44.56
C PRO A 92 2.18 -23.30 44.72
N CYS A 93 1.29 -22.41 45.18
CA CYS A 93 -0.15 -22.68 45.31
C CYS A 93 -0.99 -21.55 44.71
N PRO A 94 -1.62 -21.75 43.54
CA PRO A 94 -2.48 -20.72 42.93
C PRO A 94 -3.89 -20.64 43.55
N SER A 95 -4.19 -21.34 44.63
CA SER A 95 -5.55 -21.41 45.19
C SER A 95 -5.86 -20.22 46.09
N LEU A 96 -5.88 -19.02 45.51
CA LEU A 96 -6.58 -17.89 46.11
C LEU A 96 -8.06 -18.28 46.16
N ALA A 97 -8.57 -18.54 47.36
CA ALA A 97 -9.87 -19.15 47.64
C ALA A 97 -10.96 -18.79 46.61
N GLN A 98 -11.20 -19.73 45.68
CA GLN A 98 -11.89 -19.52 44.40
C GLN A 98 -13.38 -19.15 44.53
N HIS A 99 -13.96 -19.05 45.74
CA HIS A 99 -15.35 -18.65 45.94
C HIS A 99 -15.58 -17.83 47.22
N SER A 100 -14.62 -17.00 47.63
CA SER A 100 -14.83 -16.13 48.80
C SER A 100 -15.64 -14.87 48.43
N LEU A 101 -16.54 -14.45 49.33
CA LEU A 101 -17.25 -13.14 49.26
C LEU A 101 -16.25 -11.99 49.01
N ARG A 102 -15.03 -12.14 49.54
CA ARG A 102 -13.91 -11.21 49.37
C ARG A 102 -13.46 -11.06 47.91
N LEU A 103 -13.38 -12.15 47.13
CA LEU A 103 -13.02 -12.06 45.72
C LEU A 103 -14.06 -11.27 44.93
N LYS A 104 -15.36 -11.46 45.20
CA LYS A 104 -16.43 -10.66 44.55
C LYS A 104 -16.31 -9.16 44.88
N GLN A 105 -15.98 -8.81 46.12
CA GLN A 105 -15.72 -7.41 46.51
C GLN A 105 -14.50 -6.83 45.77
N LEU A 106 -13.41 -7.61 45.67
CA LEU A 106 -12.21 -7.20 44.93
C LEU A 106 -12.46 -7.10 43.43
N GLN A 107 -13.26 -7.99 42.84
CA GLN A 107 -13.70 -7.91 41.44
C GLN A 107 -14.48 -6.62 41.18
N ALA A 108 -15.45 -6.27 42.04
CA ALA A 108 -16.21 -5.04 41.91
C ALA A 108 -15.30 -3.78 41.98
N ARG A 109 -14.32 -3.77 42.90
CA ARG A 109 -13.30 -2.71 42.96
C ARG A 109 -12.42 -2.69 41.71
N ALA A 110 -11.97 -3.84 41.23
CA ALA A 110 -11.13 -3.96 40.03
C ALA A 110 -11.85 -3.46 38.77
N VAL A 111 -13.15 -3.75 38.63
CA VAL A 111 -13.99 -3.20 37.55
C VAL A 111 -14.06 -1.68 37.63
N LYS A 112 -14.21 -1.11 38.84
CA LYS A 112 -14.17 0.34 39.05
C LYS A 112 -12.82 0.94 38.66
N VAL A 113 -11.69 0.32 39.05
CA VAL A 113 -10.35 0.74 38.64
C VAL A 113 -10.19 0.71 37.12
N LEU A 114 -10.69 -0.34 36.46
CA LEU A 114 -10.63 -0.49 35.00
C LEU A 114 -11.37 0.63 34.26
N THR A 115 -12.45 1.17 34.82
CA THR A 115 -13.14 2.35 34.27
C THR A 115 -12.18 3.49 34.01
N GLU A 116 -11.40 3.86 35.01
CA GLU A 116 -10.68 5.13 35.04
C GLU A 116 -9.24 4.96 34.54
N SER A 117 -8.86 3.73 34.24
CA SER A 117 -7.51 3.34 33.86
C SER A 117 -7.33 3.20 32.34
N PRO A 118 -6.08 3.32 31.84
CA PRO A 118 -5.74 3.02 30.46
C PRO A 118 -6.05 1.56 30.09
N PRO A 119 -6.39 1.26 28.83
CA PRO A 119 -6.76 -0.08 28.38
C PRO A 119 -5.63 -1.12 28.49
N SER A 120 -4.37 -0.69 28.69
CA SER A 120 -3.25 -1.60 28.97
C SER A 120 -3.42 -2.39 30.27
N LEU A 121 -4.22 -1.89 31.21
CA LEU A 121 -4.51 -2.57 32.48
C LEU A 121 -5.61 -3.62 32.37
N ALA A 122 -6.39 -3.64 31.26
CA ALA A 122 -7.51 -4.56 31.08
C ALA A 122 -7.11 -6.03 31.17
N ALA A 123 -6.09 -6.45 30.41
CA ALA A 123 -5.69 -7.85 30.37
C ALA A 123 -5.04 -8.34 31.69
N PRO A 124 -4.08 -7.61 32.30
CA PRO A 124 -3.54 -8.00 33.60
C PRO A 124 -4.62 -8.09 34.69
N LEU A 125 -5.50 -7.08 34.81
CA LEU A 125 -6.52 -7.08 35.84
C LEU A 125 -7.59 -8.15 35.60
N ALA A 126 -7.99 -8.39 34.34
CA ALA A 126 -8.89 -9.50 34.01
C ALA A 126 -8.33 -10.85 34.45
N SER A 127 -7.02 -11.08 34.24
CA SER A 127 -6.35 -12.30 34.66
C SER A 127 -6.19 -12.40 36.18
N ILE A 128 -5.74 -11.33 36.84
CA ILE A 128 -5.45 -11.33 38.29
C ILE A 128 -6.74 -11.54 39.10
N PHE A 129 -7.82 -10.85 38.72
CA PHE A 129 -9.09 -10.89 39.45
C PHE A 129 -10.10 -11.89 38.85
N GLN A 130 -9.68 -12.68 37.85
CA GLN A 130 -10.52 -13.68 37.17
C GLN A 130 -11.86 -13.07 36.73
N LEU A 131 -11.80 -11.91 36.07
CA LEU A 131 -13.01 -11.14 35.73
C LEU A 131 -13.95 -11.88 34.78
N GLN A 132 -13.49 -12.93 34.09
CA GLN A 132 -14.37 -13.80 33.30
C GLN A 132 -15.41 -14.55 34.16
N ASP A 133 -15.13 -14.75 35.44
CA ASP A 133 -15.98 -15.45 36.41
C ASP A 133 -16.81 -14.47 37.27
N ALA A 134 -16.62 -13.16 37.06
CA ALA A 134 -17.42 -12.13 37.70
C ALA A 134 -18.84 -12.06 37.08
N ASP A 135 -19.76 -11.39 37.78
CA ASP A 135 -21.11 -11.17 37.29
C ASP A 135 -21.09 -10.38 35.95
N ARG A 136 -21.53 -11.05 34.88
CA ARG A 136 -21.56 -10.47 33.53
C ARG A 136 -22.43 -9.23 33.45
N SER A 137 -23.52 -9.14 34.21
CA SER A 137 -24.40 -7.97 34.22
C SER A 137 -23.64 -6.73 34.69
N CYS A 138 -22.83 -6.87 35.72
CA CYS A 138 -21.97 -5.81 36.23
C CYS A 138 -20.91 -5.39 35.20
N LEU A 139 -20.29 -6.35 34.50
CA LEU A 139 -19.30 -6.06 33.45
C LEU A 139 -19.92 -5.38 32.23
N LEU A 140 -21.12 -5.77 31.83
CA LEU A 140 -21.85 -5.16 30.71
C LEU A 140 -22.29 -3.74 31.03
N ALA A 141 -22.88 -3.52 32.21
CA ALA A 141 -23.22 -2.18 32.70
C ALA A 141 -21.98 -1.28 32.67
N HIS A 142 -20.82 -1.86 32.95
CA HIS A 142 -19.55 -1.17 32.91
C HIS A 142 -19.10 -0.77 31.52
N VAL A 143 -19.13 -1.70 30.55
CA VAL A 143 -18.84 -1.41 29.14
C VAL A 143 -19.82 -0.37 28.58
N HIS A 144 -21.10 -0.44 28.96
CA HIS A 144 -22.11 0.54 28.56
C HIS A 144 -21.86 1.94 29.11
N ARG A 145 -21.31 2.06 30.32
CA ARG A 145 -20.93 3.36 30.89
C ARG A 145 -19.80 4.01 30.09
N LEU A 146 -18.73 3.26 29.81
CA LEU A 146 -17.63 3.74 28.96
C LEU A 146 -18.12 4.18 27.58
N HIS A 147 -19.09 3.46 27.01
CA HIS A 147 -19.70 3.83 25.74
C HIS A 147 -20.46 5.16 25.83
N HIS A 148 -21.29 5.37 26.87
CA HIS A 148 -22.00 6.64 27.07
C HIS A 148 -21.07 7.82 27.38
N GLU A 149 -19.91 7.59 27.99
CA GLU A 149 -18.89 8.62 28.23
C GLU A 149 -18.09 9.00 26.96
N GLY A 150 -18.42 8.44 25.78
CA GLY A 150 -17.68 8.67 24.53
C GLY A 150 -16.35 7.90 24.44
N ARG A 151 -16.06 7.03 25.41
CA ARG A 151 -14.81 6.24 25.52
C ARG A 151 -14.91 4.93 24.75
N PHE A 152 -15.22 5.05 23.46
CA PHE A 152 -15.55 3.91 22.59
C PHE A 152 -14.41 2.91 22.41
N ARG A 153 -13.15 3.39 22.39
CA ARG A 153 -11.96 2.53 22.25
C ARG A 153 -11.81 1.63 23.47
N GLU A 154 -11.95 2.22 24.65
CA GLU A 154 -11.86 1.55 25.94
C GLU A 154 -12.99 0.54 26.06
N ALA A 155 -14.23 0.94 25.76
CA ALA A 155 -15.40 0.07 25.78
C ALA A 155 -15.22 -1.18 24.90
N ALA A 156 -14.83 -1.00 23.63
CA ALA A 156 -14.62 -2.12 22.72
C ALA A 156 -13.42 -2.99 23.11
N THR A 157 -12.32 -2.40 23.58
CA THR A 157 -11.15 -3.17 24.03
C THR A 157 -11.48 -4.01 25.26
N LEU A 158 -12.21 -3.44 26.21
CA LEU A 158 -12.65 -4.15 27.42
C LEU A 158 -13.64 -5.26 27.06
N GLY A 159 -14.66 -4.97 26.25
CA GLY A 159 -15.61 -5.97 25.78
C GLY A 159 -14.94 -7.14 25.07
N ALA A 160 -13.92 -6.87 24.23
CA ALA A 160 -13.15 -7.92 23.59
C ALA A 160 -12.25 -8.71 24.55
N THR A 161 -11.62 -8.03 25.52
CA THR A 161 -10.75 -8.68 26.51
C THR A 161 -11.53 -9.63 27.42
N LEU A 162 -12.75 -9.23 27.80
CA LEU A 162 -13.65 -10.00 28.65
C LEU A 162 -14.56 -10.97 27.87
N LYS A 163 -14.40 -11.07 26.55
CA LYS A 163 -15.20 -11.92 25.66
C LYS A 163 -16.73 -11.66 25.72
N LEU A 164 -17.14 -10.40 25.88
CA LEU A 164 -18.55 -9.99 26.01
C LEU A 164 -19.21 -9.63 24.67
N GLN A 165 -18.56 -9.89 23.52
CA GLN A 165 -19.02 -9.37 22.23
C GLN A 165 -20.36 -9.93 21.74
N SER A 166 -20.77 -11.12 22.18
CA SER A 166 -22.07 -11.71 21.81
C SER A 166 -23.25 -10.96 22.43
N GLU A 167 -23.04 -10.34 23.60
CA GLU A 167 -24.06 -9.61 24.37
C GLU A 167 -24.03 -8.10 24.04
N LEU A 168 -22.91 -7.60 23.50
CA LEU A 168 -22.73 -6.22 23.07
C LEU A 168 -23.07 -6.07 21.58
N GLY A 169 -24.10 -5.28 21.26
CA GLY A 169 -24.48 -5.00 19.88
C GLY A 169 -23.30 -4.50 19.03
N VAL A 170 -22.94 -5.26 17.99
CA VAL A 170 -21.78 -4.98 17.13
C VAL A 170 -21.88 -3.63 16.45
N GLU A 171 -23.08 -3.21 16.07
CA GLU A 171 -23.35 -1.90 15.47
C GLU A 171 -23.06 -0.79 16.49
N LYS A 172 -23.57 -0.92 17.71
CA LYS A 172 -23.35 0.05 18.79
C LYS A 172 -21.86 0.22 19.12
N MET A 173 -21.09 -0.88 19.11
CA MET A 173 -19.66 -0.86 19.43
C MET A 173 -18.78 -0.43 18.24
N SER A 174 -19.18 -0.78 17.00
CA SER A 174 -18.34 -0.58 15.82
C SER A 174 -18.51 0.78 15.17
N ILE A 175 -19.74 1.34 15.12
CA ILE A 175 -20.02 2.60 14.41
C ILE A 175 -19.11 3.74 14.88
N PRO A 176 -18.98 4.03 16.20
CA PRO A 176 -18.12 5.12 16.66
C PRO A 176 -16.66 4.91 16.28
N LEU A 177 -16.19 3.66 16.30
CA LEU A 177 -14.82 3.32 15.94
C LEU A 177 -14.56 3.47 14.44
N LEU A 178 -15.53 3.10 13.60
CA LEU A 178 -15.46 3.33 12.16
C LEU A 178 -15.42 4.82 11.83
N LEU A 179 -16.24 5.64 12.48
CA LEU A 179 -16.23 7.11 12.36
C LEU A 179 -14.89 7.75 12.79
N GLN A 180 -14.15 7.09 13.68
CA GLN A 180 -12.80 7.48 14.12
C GLN A 180 -11.66 6.89 13.27
N ASP A 181 -11.95 6.25 12.13
CA ASP A 181 -10.97 5.55 11.28
C ASP A 181 -10.19 4.45 12.03
N LYS A 182 -10.81 3.82 13.04
CA LYS A 182 -10.22 2.74 13.85
C LYS A 182 -10.63 1.36 13.35
N VAL A 183 -10.60 1.15 12.04
CA VAL A 183 -11.00 -0.11 11.37
C VAL A 183 -10.30 -1.33 11.97
N ALA A 184 -8.99 -1.26 12.19
CA ALA A 184 -8.21 -2.38 12.72
C ALA A 184 -8.69 -2.83 14.12
N LEU A 185 -9.21 -1.91 14.94
CA LEU A 185 -9.77 -2.25 16.24
C LEU A 185 -11.12 -2.97 16.09
N VAL A 186 -11.95 -2.54 15.14
CA VAL A 186 -13.22 -3.18 14.80
C VAL A 186 -12.99 -4.59 14.26
N GLU A 187 -12.04 -4.77 13.34
CA GLU A 187 -11.65 -6.10 12.85
C GLU A 187 -11.19 -7.02 13.98
N ARG A 188 -10.40 -6.50 14.93
CA ARG A 188 -9.97 -7.26 16.12
C ARG A 188 -11.14 -7.58 17.06
N TYR A 189 -12.11 -6.67 17.19
CA TYR A 189 -13.29 -6.86 18.04
C TYR A 189 -14.16 -8.03 17.58
N VAL A 190 -14.37 -8.16 16.25
CA VAL A 190 -15.17 -9.24 15.65
C VAL A 190 -14.35 -10.50 15.33
N ALA A 191 -13.03 -10.48 15.56
CA ALA A 191 -12.16 -11.60 15.26
C ALA A 191 -12.57 -12.85 16.06
N GLY A 192 -12.75 -13.98 15.36
CA GLY A 192 -13.17 -15.25 15.97
C GLY A 192 -14.69 -15.43 16.11
N PHE A 193 -15.50 -14.45 15.69
CA PHE A 193 -16.97 -14.53 15.77
C PHE A 193 -17.62 -14.37 14.38
N PRO A 194 -17.90 -15.46 13.65
CA PRO A 194 -18.46 -15.41 12.29
C PRO A 194 -19.78 -14.63 12.18
N ASP A 195 -20.66 -14.72 13.18
CA ASP A 195 -21.92 -13.95 13.21
C ASP A 195 -21.68 -12.44 13.28
N LEU A 196 -20.72 -12.01 14.10
CA LEU A 196 -20.38 -10.59 14.23
C LEU A 196 -19.66 -10.07 12.99
N GLN A 197 -18.84 -10.89 12.34
CA GLN A 197 -18.22 -10.57 11.04
C GLN A 197 -19.28 -10.34 9.96
N ARG A 198 -20.28 -11.23 9.87
CA ARG A 198 -21.42 -11.06 8.94
C ARG A 198 -22.20 -9.78 9.22
N ARG A 199 -22.56 -9.53 10.49
CA ARG A 199 -23.30 -8.31 10.88
C ARG A 199 -22.50 -7.03 10.63
N LEU A 200 -21.18 -7.05 10.88
CA LEU A 200 -20.30 -5.92 10.55
C LEU A 200 -20.30 -5.64 9.05
N LEU A 201 -20.22 -6.68 8.21
CA LEU A 201 -20.28 -6.52 6.76
C LEU A 201 -21.61 -5.94 6.30
N VAL A 202 -22.74 -6.43 6.82
CA VAL A 202 -24.08 -5.89 6.52
C VAL A 202 -24.17 -4.41 6.93
N LEU A 203 -23.67 -4.06 8.11
CA LEU A 203 -23.61 -2.68 8.57
C LEU A 203 -22.81 -1.79 7.60
N MET A 204 -21.58 -2.19 7.25
CA MET A 204 -20.73 -1.41 6.36
C MET A 204 -21.27 -1.36 4.92
N ASP A 205 -21.93 -2.43 4.45
CA ASP A 205 -22.58 -2.47 3.15
C ASP A 205 -23.78 -1.53 3.09
N SER A 206 -24.55 -1.38 4.17
CA SER A 206 -25.67 -0.42 4.23
C SER A 206 -25.21 1.02 3.97
N TRP A 207 -23.97 1.37 4.34
CA TRP A 207 -23.38 2.69 4.09
C TRP A 207 -22.87 2.85 2.64
N CYS A 208 -22.87 1.77 1.86
CA CYS A 208 -22.57 1.80 0.43
C CYS A 208 -23.83 2.00 -0.43
N GLN A 209 -25.01 2.04 0.17
CA GLN A 209 -26.28 2.22 -0.55
C GLN A 209 -26.29 3.54 -1.34
N PRO A 210 -26.87 3.58 -2.55
CA PRO A 210 -27.09 4.82 -3.28
C PRO A 210 -27.84 5.88 -2.45
N GLY A 211 -27.34 7.12 -2.48
CA GLY A 211 -27.94 8.25 -1.76
C GLY A 211 -27.61 8.31 -0.26
N PHE A 212 -26.84 7.37 0.28
CA PHE A 212 -26.44 7.36 1.68
C PHE A 212 -25.50 8.53 2.03
N ASP A 213 -25.86 9.33 3.05
CA ASP A 213 -24.99 10.36 3.63
C ASP A 213 -24.45 9.91 5.00
N ILE A 214 -23.12 9.72 5.08
CA ILE A 214 -22.44 9.37 6.34
C ILE A 214 -22.65 10.40 7.44
N LYS A 215 -22.94 11.67 7.10
CA LYS A 215 -23.24 12.73 8.08
C LYS A 215 -24.45 12.39 8.95
N ASP A 216 -25.45 11.68 8.42
CA ASP A 216 -26.61 11.27 9.20
C ASP A 216 -26.25 10.24 10.28
N VAL A 217 -25.26 9.39 10.00
CA VAL A 217 -24.71 8.48 11.01
C VAL A 217 -23.88 9.25 12.02
N ALA A 218 -23.02 10.17 11.58
CA ALA A 218 -22.16 10.96 12.46
C ALA A 218 -22.97 11.80 13.46
N ARG A 219 -24.13 12.35 13.06
CA ARG A 219 -25.04 13.11 13.94
C ARG A 219 -25.55 12.31 15.15
N ARG A 220 -25.63 10.97 15.04
CA ARG A 220 -26.06 10.10 16.15
C ARG A 220 -24.97 9.87 17.20
N TYR A 221 -23.75 10.31 16.94
CA TYR A 221 -22.59 10.13 17.82
C TYR A 221 -21.83 11.45 17.98
N PRO A 222 -22.43 12.47 18.64
CA PRO A 222 -21.83 13.80 18.78
C PRO A 222 -20.50 13.80 19.55
N GLU A 223 -20.24 12.77 20.37
CA GLU A 223 -18.99 12.60 21.11
C GLU A 223 -17.81 12.22 20.21
N VAL A 224 -18.06 11.81 18.96
CA VAL A 224 -17.03 11.39 18.02
C VAL A 224 -16.49 12.58 17.23
N THR A 225 -15.24 12.97 17.50
CA THR A 225 -14.47 13.81 16.58
C THR A 225 -14.18 13.03 15.30
N SER A 226 -15.04 13.20 14.29
CA SER A 226 -14.97 12.47 13.03
C SER A 226 -13.79 12.95 12.18
N LEU A 227 -12.67 12.22 12.26
CA LEU A 227 -11.48 12.51 11.47
C LEU A 227 -11.64 11.84 10.08
N SER A 228 -12.01 12.64 9.07
CA SER A 228 -12.05 12.23 7.65
C SER A 228 -13.23 11.33 7.24
N LEU A 229 -14.45 11.88 7.30
CA LEU A 229 -15.67 11.25 6.77
C LEU A 229 -15.55 10.84 5.29
N GLU A 230 -14.68 11.49 4.51
CA GLU A 230 -14.41 11.16 3.10
C GLU A 230 -13.95 9.71 2.90
N LYS A 231 -13.23 9.14 3.87
CA LYS A 231 -12.79 7.73 3.84
C LYS A 231 -13.94 6.74 3.95
N LEU A 232 -15.06 7.19 4.52
CA LEU A 232 -16.30 6.42 4.64
C LEU A 232 -17.28 6.70 3.50
N SER A 233 -16.85 7.40 2.45
CA SER A 233 -17.64 7.54 1.23
C SER A 233 -17.99 6.15 0.65
N PRO A 234 -19.17 5.95 0.05
CA PRO A 234 -19.59 4.67 -0.51
C PRO A 234 -18.55 4.02 -1.44
N LYS A 235 -17.84 4.83 -2.24
CA LYS A 235 -16.78 4.37 -3.14
C LYS A 235 -15.54 3.87 -2.40
N ALA A 236 -15.11 4.55 -1.34
CA ALA A 236 -13.95 4.12 -0.55
C ALA A 236 -14.29 2.91 0.31
N LEU A 237 -15.45 2.95 0.97
CA LEU A 237 -15.94 1.92 1.87
C LEU A 237 -16.22 0.60 1.15
N SER A 238 -16.81 0.62 -0.05
CA SER A 238 -17.10 -0.60 -0.82
C SER A 238 -15.86 -1.46 -1.08
N ARG A 239 -14.69 -0.85 -1.35
CA ARG A 239 -13.42 -1.60 -1.50
C ARG A 239 -13.01 -2.29 -0.20
N GLN A 240 -13.23 -1.63 0.93
CA GLN A 240 -12.94 -2.19 2.24
C GLN A 240 -13.91 -3.32 2.59
N VAL A 241 -15.21 -3.17 2.30
CA VAL A 241 -16.23 -4.19 2.51
C VAL A 241 -15.89 -5.46 1.74
N LEU A 242 -15.61 -5.36 0.43
CA LEU A 242 -15.29 -6.54 -0.40
C LEU A 242 -14.00 -7.24 0.04
N ARG A 243 -12.97 -6.49 0.43
CA ARG A 243 -11.75 -7.07 1.00
C ARG A 243 -12.03 -7.84 2.30
N LEU A 244 -12.90 -7.31 3.17
CA LEU A 244 -13.28 -7.99 4.41
C LEU A 244 -14.17 -9.21 4.13
N GLN A 245 -15.08 -9.11 3.16
CA GLN A 245 -15.94 -10.21 2.71
C GLN A 245 -15.10 -11.40 2.21
N GLU A 246 -14.08 -11.13 1.38
CA GLU A 246 -13.13 -12.15 0.94
C GLU A 246 -12.33 -12.72 2.12
N ARG A 247 -11.80 -11.86 2.99
CA ARG A 247 -11.01 -12.27 4.17
C ARG A 247 -11.79 -13.18 5.13
N TYR A 248 -13.08 -12.91 5.30
CA TYR A 248 -13.95 -13.67 6.20
C TYR A 248 -14.60 -14.89 5.52
N GLY A 249 -14.38 -15.10 4.22
CA GLY A 249 -14.97 -16.22 3.48
C GLY A 249 -16.50 -16.15 3.42
N VAL A 250 -17.07 -14.94 3.41
CA VAL A 250 -18.52 -14.72 3.41
C VAL A 250 -19.06 -14.67 1.98
N ALA A 251 -20.27 -15.18 1.75
CA ALA A 251 -20.90 -15.19 0.43
C ALA A 251 -21.05 -13.77 -0.17
N PRO A 252 -20.75 -13.56 -1.46
CA PRO A 252 -20.86 -12.25 -2.11
C PRO A 252 -22.24 -11.61 -2.04
N ALA A 253 -23.31 -12.43 -1.97
CA ALA A 253 -24.69 -11.98 -1.87
C ALA A 253 -24.99 -11.13 -0.61
N LEU A 254 -24.12 -11.18 0.42
CA LEU A 254 -24.30 -10.41 1.65
C LEU A 254 -23.96 -8.92 1.47
N CYS A 255 -23.19 -8.55 0.45
CA CYS A 255 -22.71 -7.17 0.25
C CYS A 255 -23.12 -6.60 -1.13
N PRO A 256 -24.44 -6.52 -1.43
CA PRO A 256 -24.92 -6.09 -2.74
C PRO A 256 -24.60 -4.62 -3.05
N ASN A 257 -24.64 -3.73 -2.05
CA ASN A 257 -24.42 -2.30 -2.29
C ASN A 257 -22.96 -2.01 -2.60
N ALA A 258 -22.03 -2.64 -1.88
CA ALA A 258 -20.60 -2.54 -2.15
C ALA A 258 -20.26 -3.04 -3.56
N ALA A 259 -20.87 -4.15 -3.98
CA ALA A 259 -20.72 -4.66 -5.34
C ALA A 259 -21.25 -3.67 -6.39
N ILE A 260 -22.45 -3.11 -6.18
CA ILE A 260 -23.03 -2.07 -7.06
C ILE A 260 -22.13 -0.83 -7.16
N GLN A 261 -21.55 -0.36 -6.05
CA GLN A 261 -20.63 0.77 -6.05
C GLN A 261 -19.35 0.49 -6.86
N GLN A 262 -18.83 -0.74 -6.79
CA GLN A 262 -17.68 -1.12 -7.62
C GLN A 262 -18.04 -1.23 -9.10
N ARG A 263 -19.23 -1.74 -9.45
CA ARG A 263 -19.71 -1.75 -10.84
C ARG A 263 -19.86 -0.32 -11.36
N LEU A 264 -20.39 0.61 -10.58
CA LEU A 264 -20.44 2.02 -10.97
C LEU A 264 -19.04 2.63 -11.14
N ALA A 265 -18.08 2.30 -10.26
CA ALA A 265 -16.70 2.76 -10.42
C ALA A 265 -16.06 2.22 -11.72
N ALA A 266 -16.33 0.98 -12.08
CA ALA A 266 -15.92 0.36 -13.34
C ALA A 266 -16.57 1.05 -14.55
N LEU A 267 -17.87 1.33 -14.51
CA LEU A 267 -18.58 2.05 -15.59
C LEU A 267 -17.98 3.45 -15.82
N ARG A 268 -17.69 4.19 -14.75
CA ARG A 268 -16.99 5.49 -14.86
C ARG A 268 -15.64 5.36 -15.57
N HIS A 269 -14.87 4.32 -15.22
CA HIS A 269 -13.59 4.07 -15.86
C HIS A 269 -13.74 3.73 -17.35
N LEU A 270 -14.71 2.89 -17.70
CA LEU A 270 -14.98 2.51 -19.09
C LEU A 270 -15.45 3.70 -19.94
N CYS A 271 -16.34 4.55 -19.43
CA CYS A 271 -16.73 5.78 -20.13
C CYS A 271 -15.53 6.70 -20.36
N HIS A 272 -14.66 6.86 -19.37
CA HIS A 272 -13.42 7.63 -19.55
C HIS A 272 -12.51 7.02 -20.64
N LYS A 273 -12.30 5.70 -20.61
CA LYS A 273 -11.51 4.97 -21.61
C LYS A 273 -12.06 5.13 -23.04
N ARG A 274 -13.39 5.10 -23.20
CA ARG A 274 -14.06 5.17 -24.50
C ARG A 274 -14.15 6.59 -25.06
N PHE A 275 -14.60 7.55 -24.26
CA PHE A 275 -14.96 8.88 -24.75
C PHE A 275 -13.85 9.91 -24.57
N VAL A 276 -12.99 9.75 -23.57
CA VAL A 276 -11.87 10.68 -23.28
C VAL A 276 -10.56 10.14 -23.84
N GLU A 277 -10.13 8.96 -23.40
CA GLU A 277 -8.86 8.37 -23.87
C GLU A 277 -8.96 7.80 -25.30
N LYS A 278 -10.18 7.50 -25.76
CA LYS A 278 -10.46 6.84 -27.06
C LYS A 278 -9.63 5.56 -27.28
N SER A 279 -9.32 4.85 -26.20
CA SER A 279 -8.46 3.65 -26.22
C SER A 279 -9.27 2.35 -26.25
N LEU A 280 -10.60 2.42 -26.26
CA LEU A 280 -11.49 1.27 -26.22
C LEU A 280 -12.49 1.40 -27.38
N SER A 281 -12.61 0.34 -28.19
CA SER A 281 -13.57 0.30 -29.30
C SER A 281 -15.02 0.33 -28.80
N GLN A 282 -15.96 0.72 -29.67
CA GLN A 282 -17.38 0.74 -29.34
C GLN A 282 -17.88 -0.64 -28.92
N GLU A 283 -17.56 -1.67 -29.70
CA GLU A 283 -17.97 -3.05 -29.43
C GLU A 283 -17.45 -3.55 -28.08
N ASN A 284 -16.15 -3.38 -27.80
CA ASN A 284 -15.57 -3.81 -26.53
C ASN A 284 -16.14 -3.04 -25.34
N TRP A 285 -16.39 -1.74 -25.52
CA TRP A 285 -17.05 -0.94 -24.49
C TRP A 285 -18.47 -1.46 -24.22
N THR A 286 -19.26 -1.72 -25.26
CA THR A 286 -20.64 -2.22 -25.15
C THR A 286 -20.68 -3.56 -24.41
N ASP A 287 -19.82 -4.52 -24.76
CA ASP A 287 -19.76 -5.83 -24.11
C ASP A 287 -19.46 -5.73 -22.60
N HIS A 288 -18.46 -4.93 -22.21
CA HIS A 288 -18.12 -4.75 -20.80
C HIS A 288 -19.23 -4.03 -20.03
N VAL A 289 -19.84 -3.02 -20.64
CA VAL A 289 -20.92 -2.25 -20.01
C VAL A 289 -22.16 -3.10 -19.81
N GLN A 290 -22.56 -3.93 -20.78
CA GLN A 290 -23.70 -4.84 -20.62
C GLN A 290 -23.49 -5.79 -19.43
N GLY A 291 -22.30 -6.40 -19.31
CA GLY A 291 -21.97 -7.27 -18.17
C GLY A 291 -21.99 -6.51 -16.82
N LEU A 292 -21.54 -5.26 -16.80
CA LEU A 292 -21.49 -4.44 -15.59
C LEU A 292 -22.81 -3.80 -15.18
N VAL A 293 -23.74 -3.55 -16.10
CA VAL A 293 -25.06 -3.00 -15.77
C VAL A 293 -26.03 -4.13 -15.42
N GLY A 294 -26.05 -5.18 -16.25
CA GLY A 294 -27.05 -6.25 -16.16
C GLY A 294 -28.48 -5.70 -16.11
N GLN A 295 -29.29 -6.25 -15.21
CA GLN A 295 -30.69 -5.84 -15.03
C GLN A 295 -30.91 -4.76 -13.95
N SER A 296 -29.84 -4.13 -13.43
CA SER A 296 -29.97 -3.15 -12.34
C SER A 296 -30.54 -1.82 -12.84
N PRO A 297 -31.74 -1.40 -12.39
CA PRO A 297 -32.33 -0.12 -12.81
C PRO A 297 -31.47 1.08 -12.46
N TRP A 298 -30.90 1.06 -11.25
CA TRP A 298 -30.07 2.15 -10.75
C TRP A 298 -28.78 2.31 -11.56
N LEU A 299 -28.12 1.21 -11.94
CA LEU A 299 -26.92 1.28 -12.78
C LEU A 299 -27.25 1.76 -14.20
N GLN A 300 -28.42 1.44 -14.74
CA GLN A 300 -28.86 1.95 -16.06
C GLN A 300 -29.04 3.47 -16.03
N GLU A 301 -29.67 4.01 -14.99
CA GLU A 301 -29.83 5.46 -14.81
C GLU A 301 -28.48 6.16 -14.57
N GLN A 302 -27.61 5.58 -13.74
CA GLN A 302 -26.27 6.12 -13.56
C GLN A 302 -25.45 6.09 -14.86
N LEU A 303 -25.59 5.05 -15.67
CA LEU A 303 -24.94 4.99 -16.98
C LEU A 303 -25.48 6.06 -17.92
N SER A 304 -26.79 6.29 -17.97
CA SER A 304 -27.38 7.32 -18.84
C SER A 304 -26.86 8.72 -18.48
N GLN A 305 -26.73 9.02 -17.19
CA GLN A 305 -26.07 10.24 -16.70
C GLN A 305 -24.59 10.31 -17.10
N LEU A 306 -23.86 9.19 -17.00
CA LEU A 306 -22.46 9.13 -17.39
C LEU A 306 -22.27 9.38 -18.89
N LEU A 307 -23.13 8.83 -19.74
CA LEU A 307 -23.07 9.04 -21.19
C LEU A 307 -23.21 10.52 -21.53
N VAL A 308 -24.23 11.20 -21.00
CA VAL A 308 -24.42 12.64 -21.23
C VAL A 308 -23.25 13.49 -20.72
N SER A 309 -22.63 13.09 -19.61
CA SER A 309 -21.47 13.83 -19.08
C SER A 309 -20.17 13.66 -19.89
N HIS A 310 -20.07 12.61 -20.71
CA HIS A 310 -18.84 12.28 -21.45
C HIS A 310 -18.99 12.42 -22.97
N SER A 311 -20.20 12.52 -23.51
CA SER A 311 -20.46 12.63 -24.95
C SER A 311 -21.63 13.57 -25.26
N ASP A 312 -21.80 13.91 -26.54
CA ASP A 312 -22.97 14.64 -27.01
C ASP A 312 -24.25 13.75 -26.95
N PRO A 313 -25.46 14.35 -26.97
CA PRO A 313 -26.72 13.61 -26.87
C PRO A 313 -26.94 12.60 -28.00
N VAL A 314 -26.39 12.82 -29.20
CA VAL A 314 -26.54 11.93 -30.36
C VAL A 314 -25.73 10.66 -30.13
N THR A 315 -24.46 10.80 -29.76
CA THR A 315 -23.59 9.67 -29.40
C THR A 315 -24.14 8.90 -28.20
N ALA A 316 -24.67 9.61 -27.19
CA ALA A 316 -25.31 8.98 -26.04
C ALA A 316 -26.55 8.16 -26.43
N ALA A 317 -27.35 8.65 -27.37
CA ALA A 317 -28.54 7.95 -27.86
C ALA A 317 -28.17 6.69 -28.67
N GLN A 318 -27.10 6.74 -29.48
CA GLN A 318 -26.57 5.56 -30.16
C GLN A 318 -26.13 4.49 -29.17
N CYS A 319 -25.36 4.87 -28.15
CA CYS A 319 -24.94 3.95 -27.09
C CYS A 319 -26.15 3.38 -26.32
N ALA A 320 -27.15 4.20 -26.01
CA ALA A 320 -28.36 3.75 -25.33
C ALA A 320 -29.17 2.76 -26.19
N MET A 321 -29.19 2.96 -27.51
CA MET A 321 -29.82 2.04 -28.45
C MET A 321 -29.11 0.68 -28.48
N GLU A 322 -27.78 0.66 -28.58
CA GLU A 322 -26.97 -0.58 -28.59
C GLU A 322 -27.08 -1.36 -27.27
N LEU A 323 -27.13 -0.63 -26.16
CA LEU A 323 -27.28 -1.21 -24.82
C LEU A 323 -28.73 -1.58 -24.46
N LEU A 324 -29.68 -1.32 -25.38
CA LEU A 324 -31.11 -1.56 -25.17
C LEU A 324 -31.63 -0.92 -23.88
N LEU A 325 -31.18 0.31 -23.58
CA LEU A 325 -31.61 1.02 -22.38
C LEU A 325 -33.08 1.46 -22.49
N PRO A 326 -33.88 1.31 -21.41
CA PRO A 326 -35.26 1.78 -21.39
C PRO A 326 -35.32 3.30 -21.58
N GLU A 327 -36.20 3.75 -22.47
CA GLU A 327 -36.32 5.17 -22.82
C GLU A 327 -36.72 6.03 -21.62
N GLU A 328 -37.53 5.48 -20.71
CA GLU A 328 -37.99 6.15 -19.49
C GLU A 328 -36.85 6.58 -18.55
N ARG A 329 -35.68 5.93 -18.66
CA ARG A 329 -34.50 6.16 -17.81
C ARG A 329 -33.46 7.06 -18.46
N LEU A 330 -33.75 7.56 -19.67
CA LEU A 330 -32.86 8.43 -20.41
C LEU A 330 -33.18 9.90 -20.14
N PRO A 331 -32.16 10.77 -20.02
CA PRO A 331 -32.37 12.21 -20.02
C PRO A 331 -33.15 12.65 -21.28
N ALA A 332 -34.01 13.67 -21.14
CA ALA A 332 -34.94 14.08 -22.19
C ALA A 332 -34.26 14.33 -23.56
N ALA A 333 -33.10 14.99 -23.57
CA ALA A 333 -32.35 15.25 -24.81
C ALA A 333 -31.91 13.96 -25.52
N VAL A 334 -31.49 12.94 -24.76
CA VAL A 334 -31.07 11.65 -25.31
C VAL A 334 -32.27 10.84 -25.80
N ALA A 335 -33.39 10.88 -25.07
CA ALA A 335 -34.62 10.21 -25.47
C ALA A 335 -35.17 10.75 -26.81
N VAL A 336 -35.08 12.06 -27.04
CA VAL A 336 -35.46 12.69 -28.32
C VAL A 336 -34.59 12.17 -29.47
N GLU A 337 -33.28 12.15 -29.29
CA GLU A 337 -32.35 11.63 -30.30
C GLU A 337 -32.54 10.13 -30.56
N LEU A 338 -32.83 9.34 -29.52
CA LEU A 338 -33.12 7.91 -29.66
C LEU A 338 -34.38 7.67 -30.51
N ARG A 339 -35.45 8.44 -30.27
CA ARG A 339 -36.66 8.38 -31.10
C ARG A 339 -36.33 8.74 -32.55
N ARG A 340 -35.49 9.76 -32.77
CA ARG A 340 -35.05 10.17 -34.10
C ARG A 340 -34.30 9.05 -34.82
N PHE A 341 -33.39 8.35 -34.14
CA PHE A 341 -32.69 7.19 -34.69
C PHE A 341 -33.65 6.03 -35.03
N ARG A 342 -34.60 5.72 -34.15
CA ARG A 342 -35.60 4.68 -34.42
C ARG A 342 -36.48 5.00 -35.63
N LEU A 343 -36.79 6.29 -35.84
CA LEU A 343 -37.57 6.75 -37.00
C LEU A 343 -36.76 6.75 -38.31
N GLN A 344 -35.45 7.02 -38.24
CA GLN A 344 -34.61 7.12 -39.45
C GLN A 344 -34.24 5.75 -40.05
N GLY A 345 -34.42 4.64 -39.34
CA GLY A 345 -34.01 3.32 -39.81
C GLY A 345 -32.49 3.20 -39.99
N ARG A 346 -31.93 1.99 -39.94
CA ARG A 346 -30.49 1.78 -40.17
C ARG A 346 -30.13 2.04 -41.65
N ALA A 347 -29.98 3.30 -42.03
CA ALA A 347 -29.58 3.71 -43.38
C ALA A 347 -28.07 4.03 -43.50
N THR A 348 -27.27 3.75 -42.47
CA THR A 348 -25.85 4.17 -42.38
C THR A 348 -24.85 3.04 -42.13
N GLU A 349 -25.13 1.80 -42.55
CA GLU A 349 -24.13 0.71 -42.53
C GLU A 349 -23.32 0.56 -43.83
N ALA A 350 -23.62 1.36 -44.87
CA ALA A 350 -22.98 1.20 -46.19
C ALA A 350 -21.62 1.93 -46.33
N ASP A 351 -21.42 3.06 -45.63
CA ASP A 351 -20.27 3.94 -45.87
C ASP A 351 -19.01 3.52 -45.10
N SER A 352 -19.16 2.74 -44.02
CA SER A 352 -18.05 2.31 -43.17
C SER A 352 -17.20 1.17 -43.78
N ARG A 353 -17.69 0.48 -44.81
CA ARG A 353 -16.96 -0.66 -45.42
C ARG A 353 -15.75 -0.25 -46.26
N LEU A 354 -15.71 0.97 -46.79
CA LEU A 354 -14.62 1.44 -47.64
C LEU A 354 -13.40 1.90 -46.83
N GLU A 355 -13.59 2.54 -45.67
CA GLU A 355 -12.48 2.98 -44.80
C GLU A 355 -11.79 1.83 -44.05
N VAL A 356 -12.51 0.75 -43.75
CA VAL A 356 -11.97 -0.40 -42.98
C VAL A 356 -10.91 -1.18 -43.76
N LYS A 357 -10.99 -1.19 -45.11
CA LYS A 357 -10.03 -1.93 -45.94
C LYS A 357 -8.64 -1.31 -45.88
N ASP A 358 -8.57 0.03 -45.92
CA ASP A 358 -7.32 0.80 -45.95
C ASP A 358 -6.58 0.80 -44.59
N MET A 359 -7.29 0.51 -43.49
CA MET A 359 -6.69 0.36 -42.16
C MET A 359 -6.08 -1.02 -41.91
N LYS A 360 -6.66 -2.10 -42.48
CA LYS A 360 -6.17 -3.47 -42.23
C LYS A 360 -4.76 -3.70 -42.78
N ASP A 361 -4.44 -3.13 -43.93
CA ASP A 361 -3.12 -3.28 -44.57
C ASP A 361 -1.96 -2.68 -43.75
N ARG A 362 -2.25 -1.88 -42.71
CA ARG A 362 -1.24 -1.30 -41.81
C ARG A 362 -0.78 -2.23 -40.69
N TYR A 363 -1.53 -3.31 -40.45
CA TYR A 363 -1.27 -4.24 -39.36
C TYR A 363 -0.86 -5.60 -39.89
N TYR A 364 -0.23 -6.39 -39.03
CA TYR A 364 0.10 -7.78 -39.28
C TYR A 364 -1.16 -8.56 -39.70
N GLN A 365 -1.08 -9.24 -40.85
CA GLN A 365 -2.14 -10.09 -41.37
C GLN A 365 -1.77 -11.55 -41.13
N LEU A 366 -2.70 -12.33 -40.59
CA LEU A 366 -2.51 -13.75 -40.33
C LEU A 366 -2.29 -14.48 -41.68
N PRO A 367 -1.14 -15.15 -41.90
CA PRO A 367 -0.78 -15.72 -43.20
C PRO A 367 -1.37 -17.12 -43.42
N ILE A 368 -2.45 -17.47 -42.72
CA ILE A 368 -3.16 -18.76 -42.85
C ILE A 368 -4.65 -18.52 -43.10
N PRO A 369 -5.33 -19.41 -43.84
CA PRO A 369 -6.75 -19.29 -44.08
C PRO A 369 -7.55 -19.53 -42.79
N ARG A 370 -8.74 -18.93 -42.70
CA ARG A 370 -9.61 -18.99 -41.51
C ARG A 370 -10.00 -20.42 -41.10
N GLU A 371 -10.12 -21.32 -42.06
CA GLU A 371 -10.39 -22.75 -41.86
C GLU A 371 -9.28 -23.49 -41.11
N ASN A 372 -8.08 -22.93 -41.05
CA ASN A 372 -6.96 -23.48 -40.28
C ASN A 372 -6.89 -22.94 -38.84
N VAL A 373 -7.87 -22.13 -38.42
CA VAL A 373 -8.02 -21.65 -37.04
C VAL A 373 -9.14 -22.45 -36.36
N HIS A 374 -8.75 -23.36 -35.48
CA HIS A 374 -9.63 -24.34 -34.84
C HIS A 374 -9.98 -23.91 -33.41
N LEU A 375 -11.26 -23.77 -33.10
CA LEU A 375 -11.73 -23.54 -31.72
C LEU A 375 -12.05 -24.88 -31.06
N LEU A 376 -11.30 -25.24 -30.01
CA LEU A 376 -11.45 -26.52 -29.30
C LEU A 376 -12.18 -26.28 -27.97
N ALA A 377 -13.39 -26.82 -27.84
CA ALA A 377 -14.24 -26.59 -26.67
C ALA A 377 -14.69 -27.88 -25.96
N SER A 378 -14.40 -29.05 -26.53
CA SER A 378 -14.75 -30.37 -25.99
C SER A 378 -13.55 -31.30 -25.88
N TRP A 379 -13.69 -32.41 -25.14
CA TRP A 379 -12.62 -33.40 -25.02
C TRP A 379 -12.42 -34.18 -26.34
N GLU A 380 -13.48 -34.34 -27.14
CA GLU A 380 -13.41 -34.93 -28.47
C GLU A 380 -12.56 -34.07 -29.41
N ASP A 381 -12.69 -32.74 -29.34
CA ASP A 381 -11.88 -31.81 -30.13
C ASP A 381 -10.39 -31.93 -29.78
N LEU A 382 -10.09 -31.98 -28.48
CA LEU A 382 -8.72 -32.16 -28.00
C LEU A 382 -8.12 -33.48 -28.49
N THR A 383 -8.88 -34.57 -28.39
CA THR A 383 -8.43 -35.90 -28.81
C THR A 383 -8.20 -35.95 -30.32
N ARG A 384 -9.06 -35.31 -31.12
CA ARG A 384 -8.92 -35.25 -32.57
C ARG A 384 -7.66 -34.51 -33.02
N HIS A 385 -7.15 -33.57 -32.23
CA HIS A 385 -6.03 -32.69 -32.60
C HIS A 385 -4.77 -32.92 -31.76
N GLU A 386 -4.79 -33.87 -30.82
CA GLU A 386 -3.66 -34.23 -29.95
C GLU A 386 -2.40 -34.53 -30.76
N GLY A 387 -2.53 -35.28 -31.87
CA GLY A 387 -1.39 -35.61 -32.74
C GLY A 387 -0.73 -34.41 -33.42
N ALA A 388 -1.51 -33.40 -33.83
CA ALA A 388 -0.98 -32.18 -34.45
C ALA A 388 -0.33 -31.25 -33.41
N LEU A 389 -0.87 -31.21 -32.20
CA LEU A 389 -0.35 -30.38 -31.11
C LEU A 389 0.94 -30.96 -30.51
N LEU A 390 1.08 -32.29 -30.45
CA LEU A 390 2.20 -32.98 -29.82
C LEU A 390 3.22 -33.57 -30.81
N GLN A 391 3.29 -33.03 -32.03
CA GLN A 391 4.23 -33.52 -33.04
C GLN A 391 5.70 -33.27 -32.61
N CYS A 392 6.51 -34.33 -32.63
CA CYS A 392 7.92 -34.28 -32.25
C CYS A 392 8.71 -33.31 -33.14
N HIS A 393 9.67 -32.58 -32.55
CA HIS A 393 10.53 -31.59 -33.22
C HIS A 393 9.83 -30.35 -33.80
N GLN A 394 8.56 -30.14 -33.48
CA GLN A 394 7.81 -28.95 -33.87
C GLN A 394 8.23 -27.69 -33.08
N VAL A 395 8.04 -26.53 -33.70
CA VAL A 395 8.05 -25.22 -33.02
C VAL A 395 6.61 -24.75 -32.87
N VAL A 396 6.21 -24.39 -31.64
CA VAL A 396 4.86 -23.95 -31.32
C VAL A 396 4.87 -22.54 -30.74
N GLY A 397 3.93 -21.69 -31.14
CA GLY A 397 3.65 -20.41 -30.50
C GLY A 397 2.59 -20.58 -29.43
N VAL A 398 2.81 -20.04 -28.23
CA VAL A 398 1.87 -20.14 -27.10
C VAL A 398 1.56 -18.75 -26.57
N ASP A 399 0.28 -18.47 -26.41
CA ASP A 399 -0.23 -17.26 -25.77
C ASP A 399 -1.47 -17.56 -24.91
N VAL A 400 -1.93 -16.62 -24.09
CA VAL A 400 -3.14 -16.77 -23.28
C VAL A 400 -3.93 -15.47 -23.23
N GLU A 401 -5.26 -15.54 -23.36
CA GLU A 401 -6.16 -14.38 -23.23
C GLU A 401 -7.12 -14.50 -22.04
N TRP A 402 -7.47 -13.34 -21.46
CA TRP A 402 -8.40 -13.22 -20.33
C TRP A 402 -9.18 -11.91 -20.36
N THR A 403 -10.43 -11.93 -19.89
CA THR A 403 -11.23 -10.70 -19.73
C THR A 403 -10.58 -9.74 -18.73
N PRO A 404 -10.38 -8.46 -19.09
CA PRO A 404 -9.91 -7.43 -18.15
C PRO A 404 -10.88 -7.24 -16.98
N VAL A 405 -10.33 -7.09 -15.77
CA VAL A 405 -11.14 -6.85 -14.57
C VAL A 405 -11.16 -5.35 -14.26
N PHE A 406 -12.36 -4.76 -14.27
CA PHE A 406 -12.57 -3.34 -13.95
C PHE A 406 -13.10 -3.09 -12.52
N VAL A 407 -13.52 -4.15 -11.83
CA VAL A 407 -14.09 -4.12 -10.47
C VAL A 407 -12.99 -4.43 -9.45
N ALA A 408 -12.87 -3.65 -8.37
CA ALA A 408 -11.83 -3.90 -7.37
C ALA A 408 -12.02 -5.27 -6.69
N GLY A 409 -10.93 -6.02 -6.57
CA GLY A 409 -10.92 -7.36 -5.95
C GLY A 409 -11.22 -8.51 -6.93
N GLY A 410 -11.71 -8.22 -8.13
CA GLY A 410 -11.81 -9.25 -9.17
C GLY A 410 -10.42 -9.72 -9.59
N ARG A 411 -10.29 -11.03 -9.87
CA ARG A 411 -9.04 -11.63 -10.33
C ARG A 411 -9.23 -12.04 -11.79
N PRO A 412 -8.30 -11.66 -12.69
CA PRO A 412 -8.36 -12.13 -14.06
C PRO A 412 -8.19 -13.65 -14.07
N ARG A 413 -9.02 -14.32 -14.86
CA ARG A 413 -8.95 -15.76 -15.09
C ARG A 413 -8.72 -15.99 -16.58
N PRO A 414 -7.91 -16.99 -16.98
CA PRO A 414 -7.71 -17.32 -18.39
C PRO A 414 -9.01 -17.82 -19.01
N SER A 415 -9.31 -17.27 -20.18
CA SER A 415 -10.51 -17.56 -20.97
C SER A 415 -10.18 -18.38 -22.22
N LEU A 416 -8.98 -18.19 -22.78
CA LEU A 416 -8.52 -18.85 -24.01
C LEU A 416 -7.01 -19.13 -23.91
N LEU A 417 -6.58 -20.31 -24.36
CA LEU A 417 -5.16 -20.67 -24.54
C LEU A 417 -4.94 -20.88 -26.04
N GLN A 418 -3.98 -20.17 -26.62
CA GLN A 418 -3.66 -20.29 -28.04
C GLN A 418 -2.41 -21.15 -28.23
N VAL A 419 -2.47 -22.07 -29.18
CA VAL A 419 -1.31 -22.86 -29.63
C VAL A 419 -1.24 -22.78 -31.16
N ALA A 420 -0.24 -22.06 -31.65
CA ALA A 420 0.08 -21.99 -33.07
C ALA A 420 1.12 -23.05 -33.42
N VAL A 421 0.88 -23.74 -34.53
CA VAL A 421 1.83 -24.66 -35.18
C VAL A 421 1.97 -24.20 -36.63
N GLU A 422 2.93 -24.75 -37.37
CA GLU A 422 3.09 -24.36 -38.78
C GLU A 422 1.80 -24.65 -39.57
N GLY A 423 1.22 -23.61 -40.18
CA GLY A 423 -0.02 -23.69 -40.97
C GLY A 423 -1.34 -23.73 -40.21
N HIS A 424 -1.35 -23.90 -38.87
CA HIS A 424 -2.58 -24.01 -38.07
C HIS A 424 -2.52 -23.28 -36.73
N VAL A 425 -3.67 -22.84 -36.24
CA VAL A 425 -3.81 -22.33 -34.87
C VAL A 425 -4.95 -23.04 -34.16
N PHE A 426 -4.69 -23.46 -32.92
CA PHE A 426 -5.67 -24.07 -32.03
C PHE A 426 -5.98 -23.11 -30.89
N LEU A 427 -7.24 -22.73 -30.77
CA LEU A 427 -7.76 -21.88 -29.71
C LEU A 427 -8.51 -22.76 -28.71
N LEU A 428 -7.86 -23.08 -27.59
CA LEU A 428 -8.42 -23.95 -26.56
C LEU A 428 -9.29 -23.12 -25.62
N ASP A 429 -10.60 -23.38 -25.62
CA ASP A 429 -11.58 -22.71 -24.76
C ASP A 429 -11.42 -23.16 -23.31
N VAL A 430 -10.60 -22.43 -22.55
CA VAL A 430 -10.29 -22.76 -21.15
C VAL A 430 -11.55 -22.81 -20.29
N LEU A 431 -12.56 -21.98 -20.58
CA LEU A 431 -13.80 -21.93 -19.80
C LEU A 431 -14.63 -23.21 -20.00
N ALA A 432 -14.83 -23.62 -21.25
CA ALA A 432 -15.56 -24.84 -21.59
C ALA A 432 -14.80 -26.09 -21.13
N LEU A 433 -13.50 -26.13 -21.41
CA LEU A 433 -12.66 -27.30 -21.12
C LEU A 433 -12.39 -27.52 -19.64
N SER A 434 -12.40 -26.45 -18.82
CA SER A 434 -12.15 -26.58 -17.37
C SER A 434 -13.41 -26.88 -16.56
N GLN A 435 -14.59 -26.97 -17.19
CA GLN A 435 -15.86 -27.18 -16.51
C GLN A 435 -16.54 -28.49 -16.95
N PRO A 436 -16.95 -29.39 -16.02
CA PRO A 436 -16.69 -29.32 -14.58
C PRO A 436 -15.20 -29.62 -14.26
N PRO A 437 -14.65 -29.13 -13.12
CA PRO A 437 -13.22 -29.23 -12.80
C PRO A 437 -12.65 -30.65 -12.73
N THR A 438 -13.50 -31.64 -12.48
CA THR A 438 -13.16 -33.06 -12.41
C THR A 438 -13.67 -33.87 -13.60
N GLY A 439 -14.26 -33.22 -14.60
CA GLY A 439 -14.80 -33.86 -15.80
C GLY A 439 -13.72 -34.32 -16.78
N GLN A 440 -14.13 -35.09 -17.79
CA GLN A 440 -13.24 -35.60 -18.84
C GLN A 440 -12.57 -34.46 -19.62
N GLY A 441 -13.29 -33.38 -19.93
CA GLY A 441 -12.72 -32.19 -20.56
C GLY A 441 -11.55 -31.59 -19.78
N ALA A 442 -11.71 -31.39 -18.47
CA ALA A 442 -10.68 -30.79 -17.62
C ALA A 442 -9.45 -31.70 -17.49
N GLN A 443 -9.67 -33.01 -17.41
CA GLN A 443 -8.58 -34.00 -17.39
C GLN A 443 -7.84 -34.06 -18.72
N ALA A 444 -8.55 -34.12 -19.84
CA ALA A 444 -7.96 -34.13 -21.18
C ALA A 444 -7.18 -32.84 -21.45
N PHE A 445 -7.75 -31.69 -21.11
CA PHE A 445 -7.11 -30.38 -21.24
C PHE A 445 -5.83 -30.28 -20.42
N SER A 446 -5.89 -30.62 -19.13
CA SER A 446 -4.72 -30.55 -18.25
C SER A 446 -3.61 -31.53 -18.68
N ARG A 447 -3.97 -32.75 -19.10
CA ARG A 447 -3.04 -33.74 -19.64
C ARG A 447 -2.33 -33.22 -20.89
N LEU A 448 -3.09 -32.74 -21.87
CA LEU A 448 -2.56 -32.24 -23.14
C LEU A 448 -1.61 -31.06 -22.92
N VAL A 449 -2.01 -30.07 -22.12
CA VAL A 449 -1.19 -28.89 -21.83
C VAL A 449 0.08 -29.27 -21.07
N ALA A 450 -0.01 -30.16 -20.08
CA ALA A 450 1.17 -30.64 -19.34
C ALA A 450 2.14 -31.41 -20.25
N GLN A 451 1.63 -32.29 -21.13
CA GLN A 451 2.46 -33.02 -22.10
C GLN A 451 3.13 -32.07 -23.08
N LEU A 452 2.38 -31.16 -23.69
CA LEU A 452 2.92 -30.15 -24.60
C LEU A 452 4.06 -29.39 -23.95
N LEU A 453 3.83 -28.81 -22.76
CA LEU A 453 4.81 -27.95 -22.08
C LEU A 453 6.04 -28.72 -21.57
N SER A 454 5.89 -29.99 -21.19
CA SER A 454 6.99 -30.81 -20.66
C SER A 454 7.81 -31.56 -21.70
N ASP A 455 7.37 -31.66 -22.96
CA ASP A 455 8.13 -32.39 -23.99
C ASP A 455 9.35 -31.59 -24.50
N PRO A 456 10.61 -31.98 -24.23
CA PRO A 456 11.79 -31.24 -24.66
C PRO A 456 12.03 -31.26 -26.18
N SER A 457 11.37 -32.15 -26.93
CA SER A 457 11.48 -32.21 -28.38
C SER A 457 10.71 -31.07 -29.06
N ILE A 458 9.67 -30.56 -28.40
CA ILE A 458 8.84 -29.45 -28.89
C ILE A 458 9.41 -28.13 -28.39
N THR A 459 9.71 -27.20 -29.29
CA THR A 459 10.15 -25.84 -28.91
C THR A 459 8.94 -24.96 -28.70
N LYS A 460 8.79 -24.34 -27.52
CA LYS A 460 7.66 -23.45 -27.21
C LYS A 460 8.12 -22.01 -27.26
N LEU A 461 7.50 -21.21 -28.10
CA LEU A 461 7.70 -19.78 -28.19
C LEU A 461 6.59 -19.07 -27.41
N GLY A 462 6.94 -17.94 -26.80
CA GLY A 462 5.97 -17.08 -26.14
C GLY A 462 6.60 -15.74 -25.80
N TYR A 463 5.80 -14.79 -25.31
CA TYR A 463 6.27 -13.45 -24.99
C TYR A 463 5.89 -13.07 -23.55
N GLY A 464 6.76 -13.37 -22.60
CA GLY A 464 6.43 -13.32 -21.17
C GLY A 464 5.68 -14.56 -20.65
N MET A 465 5.80 -15.69 -21.37
CA MET A 465 4.98 -16.90 -21.20
C MET A 465 4.82 -17.39 -19.77
N VAL A 466 5.85 -17.29 -18.93
CA VAL A 466 5.83 -17.82 -17.55
C VAL A 466 4.73 -17.14 -16.74
N GLY A 467 4.56 -15.82 -16.91
CA GLY A 467 3.52 -15.06 -16.21
C GLY A 467 2.12 -15.37 -16.71
N ASP A 468 1.98 -15.75 -17.98
CA ASP A 468 0.68 -16.06 -18.59
C ASP A 468 0.25 -17.48 -18.27
N LEU A 469 1.16 -18.45 -18.34
CA LEU A 469 0.91 -19.85 -17.98
C LEU A 469 0.62 -20.02 -16.49
N GLN A 470 1.17 -19.18 -15.61
CA GLN A 470 0.80 -19.16 -14.19
C GLN A 470 -0.71 -18.94 -13.97
N LYS A 471 -1.37 -18.22 -14.87
CA LYS A 471 -2.81 -17.93 -14.75
C LYS A 471 -3.66 -19.17 -15.01
N LEU A 472 -3.18 -20.16 -15.77
CA LEU A 472 -3.93 -21.41 -16.04
C LEU A 472 -4.35 -22.13 -14.76
N GLY A 473 -3.51 -22.08 -13.73
CA GLY A 473 -3.80 -22.66 -12.41
C GLY A 473 -5.03 -22.06 -11.71
N THR A 474 -5.50 -20.87 -12.11
CA THR A 474 -6.71 -20.26 -11.50
C THR A 474 -8.00 -20.84 -12.03
N SER A 475 -8.02 -21.31 -13.28
CA SER A 475 -9.20 -21.93 -13.91
C SER A 475 -9.14 -23.46 -13.86
N CYS A 476 -7.94 -24.03 -13.97
CA CYS A 476 -7.70 -25.47 -13.92
C CYS A 476 -6.65 -25.78 -12.84
N PRO A 477 -7.06 -26.16 -11.60
CA PRO A 477 -6.14 -26.41 -10.50
C PRO A 477 -5.07 -27.48 -10.79
N ALA A 478 -5.36 -28.44 -11.68
CA ALA A 478 -4.41 -29.46 -12.13
C ALA A 478 -3.20 -28.86 -12.89
N LEU A 479 -3.35 -27.66 -13.45
CA LEU A 479 -2.29 -26.91 -14.11
C LEU A 479 -1.61 -25.88 -13.19
N ALA A 480 -1.86 -25.93 -11.88
CA ALA A 480 -1.13 -25.10 -10.94
C ALA A 480 0.37 -25.41 -11.03
N HIS A 481 1.20 -24.37 -11.17
CA HIS A 481 2.65 -24.49 -11.31
C HIS A 481 3.13 -25.13 -12.63
N VAL A 482 2.28 -25.26 -13.65
CA VAL A 482 2.67 -25.82 -14.95
C VAL A 482 3.80 -25.03 -15.61
N GLU A 483 3.93 -23.73 -15.31
CA GLU A 483 5.01 -22.89 -15.83
C GLU A 483 6.41 -23.37 -15.41
N LYS A 484 6.51 -24.17 -14.34
CA LYS A 484 7.78 -24.72 -13.84
C LYS A 484 8.19 -25.98 -14.58
N GLN A 485 7.29 -26.58 -15.35
CA GLN A 485 7.52 -27.83 -16.07
C GLN A 485 7.93 -27.59 -17.53
N ILE A 486 8.05 -26.33 -17.94
CA ILE A 486 8.38 -25.97 -19.33
C ILE A 486 9.78 -26.46 -19.68
N LEU A 487 9.86 -27.41 -20.60
CA LEU A 487 11.08 -27.83 -21.28
C LEU A 487 11.04 -27.34 -22.73
N GLY A 488 12.19 -26.98 -23.31
CA GLY A 488 12.25 -26.44 -24.68
C GLY A 488 11.58 -25.06 -24.86
N GLY A 489 11.34 -24.31 -23.78
CA GLY A 489 10.75 -22.97 -23.86
C GLY A 489 11.75 -21.89 -24.28
N MET A 490 11.35 -21.03 -25.21
CA MET A 490 12.06 -19.81 -25.63
C MET A 490 11.13 -18.60 -25.45
N ASP A 491 11.43 -17.79 -24.43
CA ASP A 491 10.72 -16.54 -24.21
C ASP A 491 11.31 -15.41 -25.09
N LEU A 492 10.57 -15.04 -26.13
CA LEU A 492 10.96 -13.99 -27.08
C LEU A 492 11.07 -12.61 -26.41
N LEU A 493 10.50 -12.40 -25.22
CA LEU A 493 10.74 -11.18 -24.44
C LEU A 493 12.21 -11.05 -24.05
N LEU A 494 12.92 -12.16 -23.81
CA LEU A 494 14.35 -12.14 -23.50
C LEU A 494 15.18 -11.80 -24.74
N VAL A 495 14.82 -12.36 -25.90
CA VAL A 495 15.47 -12.06 -27.18
C VAL A 495 15.24 -10.60 -27.59
N HIS A 496 14.01 -10.11 -27.48
CA HIS A 496 13.66 -8.72 -27.74
C HIS A 496 14.42 -7.74 -26.85
N ARG A 497 14.73 -8.11 -25.60
CA ARG A 497 15.60 -7.29 -24.73
C ARG A 497 17.01 -7.22 -25.26
N GLN A 498 17.57 -8.31 -25.79
CA GLN A 498 18.92 -8.33 -26.35
C GLN A 498 19.01 -7.43 -27.59
N MET A 499 18.03 -7.52 -28.49
CA MET A 499 17.94 -6.65 -29.69
C MET A 499 17.97 -5.16 -29.33
N ARG A 500 17.30 -4.76 -28.24
CA ARG A 500 17.25 -3.37 -27.77
C ARG A 500 18.54 -2.85 -27.13
N VAL A 501 19.39 -3.75 -26.64
CA VAL A 501 20.68 -3.36 -26.05
C VAL A 501 21.70 -3.07 -27.16
N ALA A 502 21.56 -3.73 -28.32
CA ALA A 502 22.47 -3.60 -29.44
C ALA A 502 22.07 -2.53 -30.47
N SER A 503 20.82 -2.08 -30.50
CA SER A 503 20.35 -1.08 -31.46
C SER A 503 20.70 0.36 -31.05
N VAL A 504 21.46 1.05 -31.90
CA VAL A 504 21.57 2.52 -31.95
C VAL A 504 20.17 3.11 -32.21
N PRO A 505 19.79 4.29 -31.69
CA PRO A 505 18.43 4.80 -31.85
C PRO A 505 18.09 4.92 -33.35
N ALA A 506 17.14 4.12 -33.82
CA ALA A 506 16.60 4.28 -35.16
C ALA A 506 16.02 5.70 -35.31
N PRO A 507 16.09 6.33 -36.50
CA PRO A 507 15.57 7.68 -36.72
C PRO A 507 14.11 7.75 -36.29
N ALA A 508 13.76 8.87 -35.66
CA ALA A 508 12.42 9.14 -35.17
C ALA A 508 11.38 9.03 -36.29
N VAL A 509 10.76 7.86 -36.43
CA VAL A 509 9.41 7.76 -36.98
C VAL A 509 8.50 7.96 -35.78
N ASP A 510 7.91 9.15 -35.66
CA ASP A 510 7.18 9.63 -34.47
C ASP A 510 6.11 8.65 -33.93
N ARG A 511 5.65 7.67 -34.72
CA ARG A 511 4.70 6.62 -34.30
C ARG A 511 5.31 5.44 -33.55
N ALA A 512 6.60 5.13 -33.72
CA ALA A 512 7.24 3.98 -33.06
C ALA A 512 7.39 4.15 -31.53
N ARG A 513 7.18 5.37 -31.00
CA ARG A 513 7.34 5.68 -29.57
C ARG A 513 6.21 5.14 -28.69
N GLU A 514 5.03 4.84 -29.24
CA GLU A 514 3.88 4.35 -28.45
C GLU A 514 3.80 2.82 -28.37
N LEU A 515 4.34 2.12 -29.37
CA LEU A 515 4.26 0.67 -29.45
C LEU A 515 5.13 0.00 -28.36
N ARG A 516 4.55 -1.00 -27.70
CA ARG A 516 5.18 -1.76 -26.61
C ARG A 516 4.80 -3.24 -26.70
N GLY A 517 5.61 -4.07 -26.05
CA GLY A 517 5.36 -5.51 -25.94
C GLY A 517 5.62 -6.23 -27.25
N LEU A 518 4.87 -7.31 -27.48
CA LEU A 518 4.96 -8.16 -28.67
C LEU A 518 4.76 -7.36 -29.96
N SER A 519 3.77 -6.47 -30.03
CA SER A 519 3.51 -5.63 -31.22
C SER A 519 4.73 -4.82 -31.68
N LEU A 520 5.59 -4.35 -30.76
CA LEU A 520 6.84 -3.67 -31.13
C LEU A 520 7.90 -4.66 -31.63
N LEU A 521 7.96 -5.88 -31.08
CA LEU A 521 8.85 -6.93 -31.60
C LEU A 521 8.45 -7.29 -33.04
N VAL A 522 7.16 -7.54 -33.26
CA VAL A 522 6.60 -7.86 -34.58
C VAL A 522 6.91 -6.73 -35.57
N GLN A 523 6.73 -5.47 -35.19
CA GLN A 523 7.11 -4.35 -36.07
C GLN A 523 8.60 -4.32 -36.38
N GLN A 524 9.46 -4.56 -35.38
CA GLN A 524 10.91 -4.51 -35.59
C GLN A 524 11.43 -5.66 -36.46
N VAL A 525 10.77 -6.83 -36.41
CA VAL A 525 11.22 -8.04 -37.10
C VAL A 525 10.52 -8.23 -38.44
N LEU A 526 9.19 -8.06 -38.48
CA LEU A 526 8.32 -8.30 -39.63
C LEU A 526 7.87 -7.01 -40.35
N GLY A 527 8.15 -5.84 -39.79
CA GLY A 527 7.85 -4.53 -40.41
C GLY A 527 6.44 -3.99 -40.15
N THR A 528 5.50 -4.82 -39.69
CA THR A 528 4.12 -4.44 -39.35
C THR A 528 3.83 -4.60 -37.87
N ALA A 529 2.94 -3.76 -37.32
CA ALA A 529 2.53 -3.88 -35.92
C ALA A 529 1.32 -4.81 -35.79
N LEU A 530 1.17 -5.46 -34.63
CA LEU A 530 -0.09 -6.15 -34.28
C LEU A 530 -1.20 -5.13 -34.03
N ASP A 531 -2.40 -5.40 -34.54
CA ASP A 531 -3.63 -4.67 -34.20
C ASP A 531 -3.98 -4.98 -32.74
N LYS A 532 -4.13 -3.94 -31.90
CA LYS A 532 -4.42 -4.08 -30.46
C LYS A 532 -5.88 -3.88 -30.10
N THR A 533 -6.76 -3.76 -31.08
CA THR A 533 -8.17 -3.39 -30.86
C THR A 533 -8.88 -4.36 -29.92
N GLN A 534 -8.57 -5.66 -29.98
CA GLN A 534 -9.22 -6.71 -29.18
C GLN A 534 -8.52 -7.05 -27.86
N GLN A 535 -7.41 -6.36 -27.52
CA GLN A 535 -6.68 -6.59 -26.27
C GLN A 535 -7.54 -6.36 -25.02
N LEU A 536 -8.49 -5.42 -25.08
CA LEU A 536 -9.41 -5.10 -23.99
C LEU A 536 -10.81 -5.65 -24.24
N SER A 537 -10.95 -6.75 -25.01
CA SER A 537 -12.25 -7.36 -25.28
C SER A 537 -12.77 -8.21 -24.12
N ASN A 538 -14.04 -8.61 -24.19
CA ASN A 538 -14.61 -9.58 -23.25
C ASN A 538 -14.33 -11.01 -23.74
N TRP A 539 -13.18 -11.56 -23.35
CA TRP A 539 -12.76 -12.92 -23.70
C TRP A 539 -13.58 -14.05 -23.05
N ASP A 540 -14.44 -13.73 -22.09
CA ASP A 540 -15.40 -14.66 -21.47
C ASP A 540 -16.69 -14.79 -22.29
N ARG A 541 -16.91 -13.93 -23.31
CA ARG A 541 -18.08 -14.00 -24.19
C ARG A 541 -18.09 -15.30 -25.00
N ARG A 542 -19.25 -15.94 -25.11
CA ARG A 542 -19.46 -17.11 -25.98
C ARG A 542 -20.73 -16.94 -26.85
N PRO A 543 -20.65 -17.20 -28.17
CA PRO A 543 -19.42 -17.46 -28.94
C PRO A 543 -18.50 -16.23 -28.98
N LEU A 544 -17.20 -16.45 -29.19
CA LEU A 544 -16.26 -15.36 -29.49
C LEU A 544 -16.65 -14.71 -30.84
N CYS A 545 -16.43 -13.39 -30.97
CA CYS A 545 -16.59 -12.75 -32.27
C CYS A 545 -15.45 -13.12 -33.23
N GLU A 546 -15.66 -12.91 -34.52
CA GLU A 546 -14.68 -13.27 -35.54
C GLU A 546 -13.38 -12.45 -35.38
N GLU A 547 -13.51 -11.19 -34.98
CA GLU A 547 -12.39 -10.29 -34.70
C GLU A 547 -11.55 -10.78 -33.52
N GLN A 548 -12.18 -11.31 -32.46
CA GLN A 548 -11.48 -11.95 -31.33
C GLN A 548 -10.72 -13.20 -31.77
N VAL A 549 -11.34 -14.05 -32.60
CA VAL A 549 -10.72 -15.27 -33.12
C VAL A 549 -9.48 -14.94 -33.95
N ILE A 550 -9.58 -13.99 -34.89
CA ILE A 550 -8.46 -13.56 -35.73
C ILE A 550 -7.36 -12.91 -34.89
N TYR A 551 -7.70 -12.05 -33.93
CA TYR A 551 -6.73 -11.43 -33.03
C TYR A 551 -5.95 -12.50 -32.25
N ALA A 552 -6.66 -13.42 -31.59
CA ALA A 552 -6.03 -14.47 -30.78
C ALA A 552 -5.12 -15.37 -31.64
N ALA A 553 -5.56 -15.68 -32.87
CA ALA A 553 -4.75 -16.46 -33.78
C ALA A 553 -3.49 -15.72 -34.23
N ALA A 554 -3.59 -14.42 -34.53
CA ALA A 554 -2.46 -13.59 -34.92
C ALA A 554 -1.41 -13.47 -33.82
N ASP A 555 -1.82 -13.25 -32.57
CA ASP A 555 -0.89 -13.08 -31.43
C ASP A 555 -0.06 -14.36 -31.18
N ALA A 556 -0.63 -15.55 -31.37
CA ALA A 556 0.11 -16.80 -31.26
C ALA A 556 0.95 -17.12 -32.52
N TYR A 557 0.40 -16.93 -33.72
CA TYR A 557 1.08 -17.29 -34.97
C TYR A 557 2.27 -16.39 -35.28
N CYS A 558 2.19 -15.09 -34.95
CA CYS A 558 3.29 -14.16 -35.21
C CYS A 558 4.58 -14.56 -34.47
N LEU A 559 4.49 -15.33 -33.38
CA LEU A 559 5.65 -15.87 -32.67
C LEU A 559 6.48 -16.80 -33.56
N LEU A 560 5.81 -17.61 -34.38
CA LEU A 560 6.46 -18.53 -35.33
C LEU A 560 7.22 -17.75 -36.40
N GLU A 561 6.57 -16.78 -37.04
CA GLU A 561 7.20 -15.96 -38.09
C GLU A 561 8.34 -15.09 -37.54
N VAL A 562 8.16 -14.50 -36.36
CA VAL A 562 9.23 -13.77 -35.67
C VAL A 562 10.43 -14.68 -35.42
N HIS A 563 10.20 -15.88 -34.87
CA HIS A 563 11.29 -16.83 -34.63
C HIS A 563 11.98 -17.24 -35.93
N GLN A 564 11.22 -17.54 -36.99
CA GLN A 564 11.77 -17.90 -38.29
C GLN A 564 12.62 -16.77 -38.88
N ALA A 565 12.16 -15.53 -38.82
CA ALA A 565 12.91 -14.36 -39.28
C ALA A 565 14.20 -14.14 -38.47
N LEU A 566 14.13 -14.27 -37.14
CA LEU A 566 15.29 -14.14 -36.26
C LEU A 566 16.34 -15.24 -36.53
N CYS A 567 15.90 -16.48 -36.79
CA CYS A 567 16.78 -17.59 -37.14
C CYS A 567 17.39 -17.47 -38.54
N ARG A 568 16.66 -16.88 -39.50
CA ARG A 568 17.13 -16.71 -40.87
C ARG A 568 18.23 -15.65 -40.99
N GLU A 569 18.10 -14.54 -40.25
CA GLU A 569 19.02 -13.40 -40.33
C GLU A 569 19.43 -12.86 -38.93
N PRO A 570 20.07 -13.66 -38.05
CA PRO A 570 20.37 -13.24 -36.68
C PRO A 570 21.25 -11.99 -36.60
N ALA A 571 22.21 -11.86 -37.53
CA ALA A 571 23.12 -10.72 -37.61
C ALA A 571 22.38 -9.39 -37.88
N ARG A 572 21.29 -9.42 -38.67
CA ARG A 572 20.46 -8.24 -38.95
C ARG A 572 19.81 -7.67 -37.68
N PHE A 573 19.60 -8.51 -36.69
CA PHE A 573 18.99 -8.16 -35.41
C PHE A 573 20.01 -8.07 -34.26
N HIS A 574 21.31 -8.08 -34.59
CA HIS A 574 22.41 -8.07 -33.63
C HIS A 574 22.35 -9.23 -32.62
N LEU A 575 21.90 -10.40 -33.07
CA LEU A 575 21.89 -11.63 -32.30
C LEU A 575 23.08 -12.50 -32.73
N SER A 576 23.64 -13.26 -31.79
CA SER A 576 24.66 -14.26 -32.09
C SER A 576 24.03 -15.42 -32.87
N GLU A 577 24.77 -16.06 -33.78
CA GLU A 577 24.28 -17.18 -34.60
C GLU A 577 23.68 -18.32 -33.77
N ASP A 578 24.12 -18.49 -32.52
CA ASP A 578 23.62 -19.51 -31.61
C ASP A 578 22.36 -19.05 -30.83
N LEU A 579 21.29 -18.70 -31.56
CA LEU A 579 19.94 -18.53 -30.98
C LEU A 579 19.46 -19.83 -30.30
N ALA A 580 19.98 -20.98 -30.73
CA ALA A 580 19.73 -22.29 -30.13
C ALA A 580 20.35 -22.44 -28.73
N GLY A 581 21.40 -21.68 -28.39
CA GLY A 581 22.01 -21.66 -27.05
C GLY A 581 21.08 -21.16 -25.93
N SER A 582 19.96 -20.51 -26.27
CA SER A 582 18.94 -20.07 -25.30
C SER A 582 18.01 -21.22 -24.82
N ARG A 583 18.15 -22.43 -25.37
CA ARG A 583 17.33 -23.64 -25.06
C ARG A 583 17.48 -24.19 -23.62
N ARG A 584 18.24 -23.55 -22.74
CA ARG A 584 18.36 -23.98 -21.34
C ARG A 584 17.77 -22.92 -20.41
N PRO A 585 16.69 -23.22 -19.65
CA PRO A 585 16.53 -22.58 -18.37
C PRO A 585 17.84 -22.87 -17.62
N ARG A 586 18.50 -21.83 -17.10
CA ARG A 586 19.60 -22.01 -16.16
C ARG A 586 19.04 -22.66 -14.88
N HIS A 587 18.78 -23.96 -14.92
CA HIS A 587 18.80 -24.81 -13.75
C HIS A 587 20.24 -24.73 -13.24
N ARG A 588 20.41 -24.01 -12.13
CA ARG A 588 21.57 -24.21 -11.26
C ARG A 588 21.49 -25.62 -10.71
N GLU A 589 22.01 -26.58 -11.46
CA GLU A 589 22.45 -27.84 -10.88
C GLU A 589 23.58 -27.50 -9.90
N ARG A 590 23.33 -27.75 -8.61
CA ARG A 590 24.39 -27.80 -7.61
C ARG A 590 25.28 -29.00 -7.95
N PRO A 591 26.60 -28.83 -8.17
CA PRO A 591 27.50 -29.97 -8.31
C PRO A 591 27.55 -30.74 -6.99
N GLY A 592 27.64 -32.06 -7.10
CA GLY A 592 27.36 -33.04 -6.05
C GLY A 592 28.06 -32.80 -4.71
N ALA A 593 27.28 -32.97 -3.65
CA ALA A 593 27.79 -33.12 -2.30
C ALA A 593 28.46 -34.50 -2.13
N ARG A 594 29.79 -34.55 -2.25
CA ARG A 594 30.58 -35.54 -1.53
C ARG A 594 30.51 -35.20 -0.05
N LYS A 595 29.94 -36.12 0.75
CA LYS A 595 29.89 -36.06 2.22
C LYS A 595 31.31 -36.01 2.81
N PRO A 596 31.58 -35.14 3.80
CA PRO A 596 32.48 -35.46 4.90
C PRO A 596 31.66 -35.81 6.17
N PRO A 597 32.14 -36.72 7.03
CA PRO A 597 31.42 -37.13 8.22
C PRO A 597 31.67 -36.19 9.40
N GLY A 598 30.61 -35.94 10.18
CA GLY A 598 30.69 -35.69 11.63
C GLY A 598 30.71 -34.24 12.10
N LEU A 599 29.54 -33.67 12.44
CA LEU A 599 29.23 -33.09 13.76
C LEU A 599 27.78 -32.57 13.81
N GLN A 600 27.22 -32.63 15.02
CA GLN A 600 25.81 -32.83 15.33
C GLN A 600 24.98 -31.53 15.47
N LYS A 601 23.67 -31.65 15.18
CA LYS A 601 22.47 -30.94 15.72
C LYS A 601 22.38 -29.40 15.55
N ALA A 602 21.52 -28.86 14.65
CA ALA A 602 20.06 -28.58 14.79
C ALA A 602 19.77 -27.36 15.71
N SER A 603 19.03 -26.27 15.41
CA SER A 603 18.07 -25.88 14.36
C SER A 603 17.77 -24.36 14.41
N ALA A 604 17.54 -23.69 13.26
CA ALA A 604 16.57 -22.57 13.05
C ALA A 604 16.57 -22.09 11.57
N PRO A 605 15.43 -21.67 10.97
CA PRO A 605 15.28 -21.48 9.53
C PRO A 605 15.72 -20.08 9.07
N ALA A 606 16.60 -20.02 8.06
CA ALA A 606 17.12 -18.76 7.48
C ALA A 606 16.44 -18.40 6.15
N ALA A 607 16.12 -17.10 6.05
CA ALA A 607 15.55 -16.33 4.94
C ALA A 607 16.28 -16.49 3.58
N PRO A 608 15.65 -16.14 2.43
CA PRO A 608 16.22 -16.39 1.12
C PRO A 608 17.43 -15.49 0.85
N ARG A 609 18.60 -16.13 0.68
CA ARG A 609 19.88 -15.51 0.33
C ARG A 609 19.83 -14.91 -1.08
N GLN A 610 20.06 -13.61 -1.15
CA GLN A 610 20.48 -12.90 -2.36
C GLN A 610 21.82 -13.47 -2.84
N VAL A 611 21.93 -13.64 -4.16
CA VAL A 611 23.11 -14.15 -4.86
C VAL A 611 24.15 -13.02 -4.96
N PRO A 612 25.42 -13.23 -4.56
CA PRO A 612 26.46 -12.24 -4.76
C PRO A 612 26.92 -12.27 -6.22
N VAL A 613 26.93 -11.10 -6.88
CA VAL A 613 27.67 -10.90 -8.13
C VAL A 613 29.04 -10.40 -7.74
N ALA A 614 30.04 -11.23 -7.97
CA ALA A 614 31.43 -10.85 -7.93
C ALA A 614 31.69 -9.81 -9.04
N VAL A 615 31.97 -8.58 -8.64
CA VAL A 615 32.98 -7.75 -9.30
C VAL A 615 34.04 -7.57 -8.24
N ALA A 616 35.23 -8.12 -8.49
CA ALA A 616 36.41 -7.81 -7.73
C ALA A 616 36.70 -6.31 -7.89
N VAL A 617 36.23 -5.52 -6.94
CA VAL A 617 36.83 -4.23 -6.59
C VAL A 617 37.42 -4.48 -5.22
N SER A 618 38.74 -4.34 -5.10
CA SER A 618 39.48 -4.46 -3.84
C SER A 618 38.70 -3.84 -2.68
N GLU A 619 38.71 -4.51 -1.53
CA GLU A 619 38.31 -3.97 -0.21
C GLU A 619 39.26 -2.83 0.21
N GLY A 620 39.28 -1.74 -0.56
CA GLY A 620 39.62 -0.41 -0.08
C GLY A 620 38.30 0.32 0.17
N ALA A 621 38.14 0.87 1.38
CA ALA A 621 36.91 1.55 1.79
C ALA A 621 36.45 2.56 0.73
N ALA A 622 35.33 2.29 0.06
CA ALA A 622 34.74 3.24 -0.89
C ALA A 622 34.50 4.56 -0.15
N PRO A 623 34.93 5.71 -0.68
CA PRO A 623 34.84 6.99 0.01
C PRO A 623 33.38 7.29 0.38
N GLN A 624 33.16 7.69 1.65
CA GLN A 624 31.82 8.05 2.12
C GLN A 624 31.29 9.27 1.36
N ILE A 625 30.06 9.18 0.86
CA ILE A 625 29.41 10.26 0.11
C ILE A 625 28.54 11.06 1.07
N PRO A 626 28.74 12.38 1.25
CA PRO A 626 27.82 13.21 2.03
C PRO A 626 26.40 13.20 1.43
N ALA A 627 25.36 13.12 2.25
CA ALA A 627 23.97 13.04 1.78
C ALA A 627 23.60 14.09 0.73
N ARG A 628 23.99 15.36 0.95
CA ARG A 628 23.77 16.48 0.02
C ARG A 628 24.44 16.31 -1.36
N ALA A 629 25.52 15.54 -1.44
CA ALA A 629 26.25 15.27 -2.67
C ALA A 629 25.74 14.02 -3.41
N PHE A 630 24.89 13.21 -2.76
CA PHE A 630 24.29 12.04 -3.35
C PHE A 630 23.08 12.44 -4.20
N ARG A 631 23.18 12.27 -5.53
CA ARG A 631 22.16 12.72 -6.49
C ARG A 631 21.54 11.52 -7.21
N VAL A 632 20.24 11.36 -7.06
CA VAL A 632 19.48 10.24 -7.64
C VAL A 632 18.28 10.70 -8.45
N VAL A 633 17.80 9.83 -9.34
CA VAL A 633 16.51 9.94 -10.02
C VAL A 633 15.70 8.67 -9.77
N CYS A 634 14.55 8.82 -9.14
CA CYS A 634 13.60 7.75 -8.88
C CYS A 634 12.54 7.72 -9.97
N ASP A 635 12.19 6.52 -10.46
CA ASP A 635 11.01 6.35 -11.29
C ASP A 635 9.69 6.69 -10.56
N ASN A 636 8.59 6.70 -11.31
CA ASN A 636 7.27 7.02 -10.78
C ASN A 636 6.76 6.01 -9.72
N MET A 637 7.30 4.78 -9.69
CA MET A 637 6.94 3.76 -8.71
C MET A 637 7.63 3.96 -7.36
N LEU A 638 8.75 4.70 -7.34
CA LEU A 638 9.58 4.94 -6.16
C LEU A 638 9.47 6.37 -5.60
N GLN A 639 8.35 7.07 -5.84
CA GLN A 639 8.12 8.41 -5.29
C GLN A 639 8.14 8.43 -3.74
N GLY A 640 7.64 7.39 -3.08
CA GLY A 640 7.71 7.28 -1.62
C GLY A 640 9.14 7.22 -1.10
N LEU A 641 10.01 6.45 -1.78
CA LEU A 641 11.44 6.41 -1.52
C LEU A 641 12.09 7.77 -1.77
N ALA A 642 11.79 8.42 -2.89
CA ALA A 642 12.34 9.73 -3.21
C ALA A 642 12.05 10.76 -2.11
N ARG A 643 10.80 10.81 -1.62
CA ARG A 643 10.43 11.69 -0.48
C ARG A 643 11.22 11.35 0.78
N SER A 644 11.40 10.07 1.07
CA SER A 644 12.17 9.61 2.24
C SER A 644 13.66 9.98 2.14
N LEU A 645 14.25 9.89 0.94
CA LEU A 645 15.62 10.33 0.67
C LEU A 645 15.77 11.85 0.81
N ARG A 646 14.82 12.64 0.28
CA ARG A 646 14.80 14.10 0.45
C ARG A 646 14.72 14.52 1.93
N CYS A 647 13.97 13.78 2.76
CA CYS A 647 13.95 14.01 4.21
C CYS A 647 15.33 13.91 4.85
N LEU A 648 16.27 13.19 4.25
CA LEU A 648 17.62 12.95 4.73
C LEU A 648 18.67 13.76 3.95
N GLY A 649 18.24 14.80 3.22
CA GLY A 649 19.12 15.73 2.52
C GLY A 649 19.64 15.28 1.17
N VAL A 650 19.25 14.09 0.72
CA VAL A 650 19.63 13.55 -0.61
C VAL A 650 18.90 14.32 -1.72
N ASP A 651 19.65 14.70 -2.76
CA ASP A 651 19.11 15.31 -3.98
C ASP A 651 18.43 14.22 -4.83
N ALA A 652 17.13 13.99 -4.59
CA ALA A 652 16.36 12.96 -5.28
C ALA A 652 15.31 13.55 -6.21
N ARG A 653 15.54 13.49 -7.52
CA ARG A 653 14.53 13.79 -8.54
C ARG A 653 13.55 12.62 -8.64
N MET A 654 12.26 12.89 -8.80
CA MET A 654 11.24 11.83 -8.95
C MET A 654 10.41 12.09 -10.19
N LEU A 655 10.16 11.05 -10.97
CA LEU A 655 9.30 11.12 -12.14
C LEU A 655 7.82 11.23 -11.72
N GLY A 656 7.06 12.03 -12.46
CA GLY A 656 5.61 12.15 -12.33
C GLY A 656 4.87 10.88 -12.77
N ASN A 657 3.61 10.73 -12.34
CA ASN A 657 2.83 9.50 -12.59
C ASN A 657 2.67 9.16 -14.07
N GLY A 658 2.60 10.17 -14.95
CA GLY A 658 2.48 10.01 -16.41
C GLY A 658 3.81 10.02 -17.16
N GLU A 659 4.96 10.19 -16.49
CA GLU A 659 6.26 10.24 -17.17
C GLU A 659 6.82 8.84 -17.43
N ASP A 660 7.27 8.59 -18.65
CA ASP A 660 7.90 7.31 -19.01
C ASP A 660 9.21 7.10 -18.25
N HIS A 661 9.43 5.88 -17.74
CA HIS A 661 10.66 5.46 -17.09
C HIS A 661 11.94 5.84 -17.86
N ARG A 662 11.92 5.87 -19.20
CA ARG A 662 13.06 6.30 -20.05
C ARG A 662 13.53 7.72 -19.74
N ARG A 663 12.64 8.61 -19.27
CA ARG A 663 12.99 9.96 -18.84
C ARG A 663 14.01 9.93 -17.69
N ALA A 664 13.98 8.90 -16.85
CA ALA A 664 14.98 8.72 -15.80
C ALA A 664 16.39 8.50 -16.37
N ALA A 665 16.52 7.79 -17.50
CA ALA A 665 17.81 7.60 -18.17
C ALA A 665 18.30 8.90 -18.82
N GLU A 666 17.42 9.70 -19.42
CA GLU A 666 17.78 11.02 -19.95
C GLU A 666 18.29 11.95 -18.86
N VAL A 667 17.55 12.06 -17.75
CA VAL A 667 17.93 12.84 -16.58
C VAL A 667 19.25 12.35 -15.98
N ALA A 668 19.44 11.03 -15.86
CA ALA A 668 20.66 10.45 -15.34
C ALA A 668 21.89 10.77 -16.21
N ARG A 669 21.74 10.77 -17.53
CA ARG A 669 22.81 11.15 -18.46
C ARG A 669 23.13 12.64 -18.41
N GLN A 670 22.10 13.48 -18.41
CA GLN A 670 22.26 14.94 -18.42
C GLN A 670 22.80 15.50 -17.10
N GLU A 671 22.29 15.02 -15.97
CA GLU A 671 22.62 15.58 -14.65
C GLU A 671 23.63 14.73 -13.87
N GLY A 672 24.05 13.60 -14.42
CA GLY A 672 24.96 12.67 -13.76
C GLY A 672 24.37 11.95 -12.54
N ARG A 673 23.05 11.78 -12.48
CA ARG A 673 22.32 11.14 -11.37
C ARG A 673 22.34 9.61 -11.47
N ILE A 674 22.25 8.94 -10.32
CA ILE A 674 22.04 7.49 -10.25
C ILE A 674 20.54 7.17 -10.36
N ILE A 675 20.18 6.20 -11.19
CA ILE A 675 18.80 5.75 -11.35
C ILE A 675 18.44 4.79 -10.21
N LEU A 676 17.34 5.08 -9.51
CA LEU A 676 16.67 4.15 -8.61
C LEU A 676 15.36 3.71 -9.28
N THR A 677 15.22 2.42 -9.49
CA THR A 677 14.06 1.84 -10.18
C THR A 677 13.79 0.44 -9.67
N SER A 678 12.63 -0.12 -9.95
CA SER A 678 12.25 -1.45 -9.49
C SER A 678 11.61 -2.27 -10.61
N GLY A 679 11.58 -3.59 -10.43
CA GLY A 679 10.91 -4.49 -11.37
C GLY A 679 11.47 -4.43 -12.80
N GLN A 680 10.58 -4.57 -13.78
CA GLN A 680 10.94 -4.68 -15.20
C GLN A 680 11.65 -3.44 -15.79
N PRO A 681 11.32 -2.19 -15.40
CA PRO A 681 12.05 -0.99 -15.83
C PRO A 681 13.57 -1.01 -15.55
N PHE A 682 14.02 -1.66 -14.46
CA PHE A 682 15.44 -1.75 -14.11
C PHE A 682 16.32 -2.28 -15.25
N HIS A 683 15.90 -3.37 -15.89
CA HIS A 683 16.69 -3.98 -16.95
C HIS A 683 16.81 -3.07 -18.18
N LYS A 684 15.76 -2.29 -18.48
CA LYS A 684 15.74 -1.34 -19.62
C LYS A 684 16.59 -0.10 -19.34
N LEU A 685 16.54 0.42 -18.12
CA LEU A 685 17.27 1.63 -17.75
C LEU A 685 18.75 1.36 -17.52
N ARG A 686 19.09 0.21 -16.93
CA ARG A 686 20.49 -0.21 -16.72
C ARG A 686 21.28 -0.28 -18.03
N ALA A 687 20.66 -0.69 -19.13
CA ALA A 687 21.32 -0.73 -20.44
C ALA A 687 21.63 0.66 -21.03
N GLN A 688 20.97 1.70 -20.53
CA GLN A 688 21.06 3.07 -21.08
C GLN A 688 22.00 3.99 -20.27
N VAL A 689 22.63 3.46 -19.22
CA VAL A 689 23.58 4.17 -18.35
C VAL A 689 24.76 3.27 -18.00
N GLY A 690 25.90 3.86 -17.63
CA GLY A 690 27.10 3.11 -17.25
C GLY A 690 26.92 2.20 -16.03
N ALA A 691 27.81 1.22 -15.86
CA ALA A 691 27.82 0.32 -14.72
C ALA A 691 27.81 1.10 -13.38
N GLY A 692 27.03 0.63 -12.40
CA GLY A 692 26.89 1.28 -11.10
C GLY A 692 25.97 2.53 -11.08
N ARG A 693 25.42 2.96 -12.22
CA ARG A 693 24.55 4.15 -12.31
C ARG A 693 23.05 3.83 -12.29
N CYS A 694 22.69 2.57 -12.04
CA CYS A 694 21.31 2.11 -11.93
C CYS A 694 21.20 1.02 -10.87
N LEU A 695 20.33 1.21 -9.87
CA LEU A 695 20.08 0.27 -8.78
C LEU A 695 18.64 -0.23 -8.81
N SER A 696 18.45 -1.54 -8.62
CA SER A 696 17.15 -2.16 -8.44
C SER A 696 16.74 -2.11 -6.97
N VAL A 697 15.62 -1.47 -6.66
CA VAL A 697 15.09 -1.35 -5.29
C VAL A 697 14.03 -2.41 -5.04
N ASP A 698 14.08 -3.04 -3.87
CA ASP A 698 13.09 -4.01 -3.40
C ASP A 698 11.77 -3.30 -3.00
N CYS A 699 10.72 -3.51 -3.80
CA CYS A 699 9.40 -2.95 -3.57
C CYS A 699 8.56 -3.67 -2.51
N SER A 700 9.04 -4.78 -1.95
CA SER A 700 8.40 -5.41 -0.79
C SER A 700 8.63 -4.61 0.51
N LEU A 701 9.65 -3.75 0.54
CA LEU A 701 10.02 -2.93 1.68
C LEU A 701 9.24 -1.60 1.70
N LYS A 702 8.99 -1.07 2.90
CA LYS A 702 8.42 0.28 3.06
C LYS A 702 9.45 1.34 2.64
N ALA A 703 8.99 2.51 2.18
CA ALA A 703 9.83 3.60 1.69
C ALA A 703 11.03 3.98 2.60
N GLN A 704 10.83 3.97 3.92
CA GLN A 704 11.91 4.26 4.88
C GLN A 704 12.97 3.16 4.93
N GLN A 705 12.56 1.89 4.82
CA GLN A 705 13.48 0.75 4.76
C GLN A 705 14.23 0.71 3.43
N GLN A 706 13.54 1.03 2.34
CA GLN A 706 14.18 1.23 1.04
C GLN A 706 15.25 2.33 1.10
N ALA A 707 14.96 3.46 1.77
CA ALA A 707 15.93 4.54 1.95
C ALA A 707 17.17 4.06 2.72
N LYS A 708 17.00 3.32 3.83
CA LYS A 708 18.13 2.72 4.57
C LYS A 708 18.98 1.81 3.68
N ALA A 709 18.33 0.95 2.89
CA ALA A 709 19.02 0.04 1.98
C ALA A 709 19.84 0.79 0.92
N VAL A 710 19.28 1.83 0.31
CA VAL A 710 19.96 2.66 -0.70
C VAL A 710 21.15 3.40 -0.08
N LEU A 711 20.97 4.06 1.05
CA LEU A 711 22.04 4.81 1.72
C LEU A 711 23.21 3.89 2.11
N LYS A 712 22.90 2.70 2.64
CA LYS A 712 23.92 1.70 2.98
C LYS A 712 24.63 1.16 1.74
N HIS A 713 23.92 0.93 0.64
CA HIS A 713 24.50 0.41 -0.60
C HIS A 713 25.54 1.36 -1.20
N PHE A 714 25.30 2.67 -1.17
CA PHE A 714 26.19 3.69 -1.73
C PHE A 714 27.13 4.33 -0.71
N ASN A 715 27.22 3.79 0.51
CA ASN A 715 28.01 4.34 1.61
C ASN A 715 27.76 5.84 1.85
N VAL A 716 26.48 6.24 1.90
CA VAL A 716 26.06 7.63 2.06
C VAL A 716 26.02 7.99 3.55
N ARG A 717 26.78 9.03 3.90
CA ARG A 717 26.86 9.60 5.25
C ARG A 717 25.74 10.62 5.45
N VAL A 718 24.88 10.38 6.44
CA VAL A 718 23.78 11.28 6.84
C VAL A 718 24.06 11.82 8.24
N THR A 719 24.03 13.13 8.38
CA THR A 719 24.18 13.83 9.65
C THR A 719 22.84 14.38 10.12
N HIS A 720 22.76 14.79 11.38
CA HIS A 720 21.59 15.54 11.86
C HIS A 720 21.33 16.79 11.01
N ALA A 721 22.40 17.45 10.50
CA ALA A 721 22.36 18.62 9.61
C ALA A 721 21.66 18.37 8.26
N ASP A 722 21.52 17.11 7.85
CA ASP A 722 20.88 16.76 6.58
C ASP A 722 19.36 16.55 6.72
N ILE A 723 18.85 16.39 7.94
CA ILE A 723 17.42 16.12 8.15
C ILE A 723 16.59 17.35 7.76
N PHE A 724 15.72 17.13 6.78
CA PHE A 724 14.95 18.11 6.00
C PHE A 724 15.76 19.34 5.53
N SER A 725 17.04 19.16 5.21
CA SER A 725 17.79 20.17 4.47
C SER A 725 17.26 20.37 3.04
N ARG A 726 16.41 19.45 2.55
CA ARG A 726 15.69 19.54 1.27
C ARG A 726 14.18 19.40 1.42
N CYS A 727 13.47 20.08 0.53
CA CYS A 727 12.03 20.03 0.40
C CYS A 727 11.58 18.67 -0.11
N GLN A 728 10.80 17.97 0.71
CA GLN A 728 10.23 16.67 0.35
C GLN A 728 9.32 16.74 -0.89
N ALA A 729 8.70 17.89 -1.16
CA ALA A 729 7.79 18.07 -2.28
C ALA A 729 8.53 18.35 -3.60
N CYS A 730 9.41 19.36 -3.63
CA CYS A 730 10.05 19.84 -4.86
C CYS A 730 11.57 19.64 -4.94
N ASN A 731 12.21 19.08 -3.91
CA ASN A 731 13.66 18.81 -3.82
C ASN A 731 14.58 20.05 -3.65
N CYS A 732 14.01 21.26 -3.59
CA CYS A 732 14.75 22.50 -3.29
C CYS A 732 15.43 22.44 -1.91
N ASP A 733 16.65 22.97 -1.80
CA ASP A 733 17.44 23.06 -0.56
C ASP A 733 17.40 24.44 0.09
N GLN A 734 16.63 25.37 -0.46
CA GLN A 734 16.49 26.73 0.06
C GLN A 734 15.17 26.92 0.81
N TYR A 735 15.30 27.48 2.01
CA TYR A 735 14.20 27.79 2.91
C TYR A 735 14.32 29.21 3.43
N LEU A 736 13.19 29.83 3.72
CA LEU A 736 13.09 31.07 4.49
C LEU A 736 12.51 30.76 5.87
N LYS A 737 13.15 31.27 6.92
CA LYS A 737 12.60 31.21 8.28
C LYS A 737 11.55 32.29 8.44
N VAL A 738 10.36 31.91 8.91
CA VAL A 738 9.25 32.83 9.16
C VAL A 738 8.90 32.75 10.63
N SER A 739 8.88 33.89 11.32
CA SER A 739 8.48 33.92 12.74
C SER A 739 7.02 33.49 12.88
N ARG A 740 6.65 32.98 14.06
CA ARG A 740 5.26 32.59 14.33
C ARG A 740 4.28 33.75 14.10
N ASP A 741 4.66 34.96 14.49
CA ASP A 741 3.76 36.12 14.37
C ASP A 741 3.68 36.63 12.93
N MET A 742 4.79 36.61 12.17
CA MET A 742 4.75 36.85 10.74
C MET A 742 3.87 35.82 10.01
N MET A 743 3.96 34.54 10.39
CA MET A 743 3.11 33.48 9.80
C MET A 743 1.61 33.74 10.08
N LYS A 744 1.25 34.17 11.30
CA LYS A 744 -0.13 34.56 11.62
C LYS A 744 -0.60 35.71 10.73
N GLN A 745 0.23 36.73 10.56
CA GLN A 745 -0.09 37.89 9.73
C GLN A 745 -0.30 37.48 8.28
N LEU A 746 0.60 36.66 7.71
CA LEU A 746 0.46 36.12 6.35
C LEU A 746 -0.84 35.33 6.18
N MET A 747 -1.15 34.41 7.11
CA MET A 747 -2.38 33.61 7.05
C MET A 747 -3.64 34.48 7.14
N TRP A 748 -3.62 35.52 7.97
CA TRP A 748 -4.72 36.47 8.11
C TRP A 748 -4.93 37.28 6.83
N LEU A 749 -3.85 37.84 6.25
CA LEU A 749 -3.91 38.62 5.01
C LEU A 749 -4.43 37.80 3.83
N SER A 750 -4.00 36.54 3.69
CA SER A 750 -4.44 35.67 2.59
C SER A 750 -5.91 35.28 2.67
N SER A 751 -6.46 35.15 3.88
CA SER A 751 -7.88 34.82 4.06
C SER A 751 -8.82 35.97 3.67
N HIS A 752 -8.31 37.21 3.60
CA HIS A 752 -9.09 38.40 3.23
C HIS A 752 -8.95 38.78 1.75
N GLN A 753 -8.06 38.15 0.98
CA GLN A 753 -7.92 38.39 -0.46
C GLN A 753 -8.81 37.47 -1.34
N GLU A 754 -9.42 36.40 -0.80
CA GLU A 754 -10.29 35.48 -1.56
C GLU A 754 -11.79 35.86 -1.57
N GLY A 755 -12.13 37.15 -1.41
CA GLY A 755 -13.48 37.68 -1.66
C GLY A 755 -13.68 38.09 -3.13
N PRO A 756 -14.90 37.97 -3.71
CA PRO A 756 -15.12 38.28 -5.12
C PRO A 756 -14.91 39.77 -5.39
N ARG A 757 -14.11 40.10 -6.40
CA ARG A 757 -14.01 41.45 -6.96
C ARG A 757 -15.37 41.82 -7.55
N SER A 758 -16.21 42.45 -6.74
CA SER A 758 -17.45 43.11 -7.14
C SER A 758 -17.39 44.56 -6.67
N SER A 759 -17.65 45.44 -7.62
CA SER A 759 -17.78 46.89 -7.55
C SER A 759 -18.69 47.41 -6.43
N GLY A 760 -18.37 48.60 -5.92
CA GLY A 760 -19.35 49.56 -5.40
C GLY A 760 -19.38 49.79 -3.89
N ASP A 761 -19.04 51.02 -3.53
CA ASP A 761 -19.57 51.82 -2.41
C ASP A 761 -18.90 51.81 -1.02
N GLU A 762 -18.20 52.94 -0.83
CA GLU A 762 -18.04 53.85 0.30
C GLU A 762 -18.18 53.38 1.77
N ALA A 763 -17.09 53.68 2.49
CA ALA A 763 -17.05 54.33 3.80
C ALA A 763 -17.81 53.69 4.97
N THR A 764 -17.05 53.04 5.86
CA THR A 764 -17.10 53.38 7.29
C THR A 764 -15.73 53.08 7.93
N GLN A 765 -15.06 54.15 8.34
CA GLN A 765 -13.85 54.12 9.15
C GLN A 765 -14.18 53.50 10.52
N SER A 766 -13.53 52.39 10.85
CA SER A 766 -13.43 51.92 12.23
C SER A 766 -11.96 51.82 12.58
N GLN A 767 -11.51 52.75 13.41
CA GLN A 767 -10.18 52.84 13.98
C GLN A 767 -9.87 51.56 14.76
N ALA A 768 -9.00 50.72 14.22
CA ALA A 768 -8.31 49.70 14.98
C ALA A 768 -6.95 50.26 15.40
N VAL A 769 -6.76 50.37 16.70
CA VAL A 769 -5.58 50.86 17.42
C VAL A 769 -4.30 50.22 16.85
N GLN A 770 -3.42 51.04 16.28
CA GLN A 770 -2.02 50.72 16.05
C GLN A 770 -1.29 50.85 17.39
N GLU A 771 -0.98 49.72 18.03
CA GLU A 771 0.16 49.68 18.95
C GLU A 771 1.42 49.28 18.15
N PRO A 772 2.55 49.98 18.34
CA PRO A 772 3.81 49.59 17.73
C PRO A 772 4.34 48.36 18.48
N GLY A 773 4.31 47.19 17.83
CA GLY A 773 4.96 45.99 18.35
C GLY A 773 6.48 46.22 18.51
N PRO A 774 7.11 45.68 19.57
CA PRO A 774 8.52 45.90 19.83
C PRO A 774 9.40 45.27 18.74
N ALA A 775 10.58 45.85 18.52
CA ALA A 775 11.61 45.33 17.62
C ALA A 775 11.93 43.85 17.93
N PRO A 776 12.37 43.04 16.95
CA PRO A 776 12.63 41.63 17.18
C PRO A 776 13.75 41.45 18.22
N ASP A 777 13.38 40.91 19.38
CA ASP A 777 14.32 40.60 20.47
C ASP A 777 15.44 39.67 19.99
N ALA A 778 16.66 40.01 20.39
CA ALA A 778 17.85 39.18 20.22
C ALA A 778 17.65 37.81 20.88
N ALA A 779 18.08 36.75 20.19
CA ALA A 779 17.80 35.37 20.57
C ALA A 779 18.47 34.96 21.90
N PRO A 780 17.71 34.39 22.87
CA PRO A 780 18.30 33.70 24.01
C PRO A 780 18.69 32.27 23.64
N GLU A 781 19.92 31.90 23.99
CA GLU A 781 20.57 30.61 23.75
C GLU A 781 19.76 29.43 24.31
N GLY A 782 19.63 28.36 23.52
CA GLY A 782 19.06 27.08 23.98
C GLY A 782 17.88 26.56 23.16
N CYS A 783 18.12 26.22 21.89
CA CYS A 783 17.44 25.10 21.24
C CYS A 783 18.34 24.55 20.11
N THR A 784 18.80 23.32 20.28
CA THR A 784 19.78 22.64 19.44
C THR A 784 19.18 22.22 18.09
N TYR A 785 19.23 23.08 17.08
CA TYR A 785 19.43 22.80 15.64
C TYR A 785 18.99 24.02 14.79
N ASP A 786 19.91 24.95 14.51
CA ASP A 786 19.62 26.11 13.68
C ASP A 786 20.02 25.83 12.22
N ARG A 787 19.04 25.66 11.32
CA ARG A 787 19.35 25.49 9.89
C ARG A 787 19.98 26.78 9.35
N PRO A 788 20.96 26.70 8.43
CA PRO A 788 21.52 27.85 7.75
C PRO A 788 20.52 28.38 6.71
N CYS A 789 19.44 29.00 7.19
CA CYS A 789 18.47 29.69 6.36
C CYS A 789 18.19 31.09 6.91
N ARG A 790 18.08 32.05 5.99
CA ARG A 790 17.81 33.46 6.31
C ARG A 790 16.35 33.65 6.73
N TRP A 791 16.10 34.68 7.53
CA TRP A 791 14.76 35.12 7.87
C TRP A 791 14.06 35.76 6.67
N LEU A 792 12.76 35.50 6.53
CA LEU A 792 11.90 36.18 5.57
C LEU A 792 11.87 37.67 5.91
N GLN A 793 12.22 38.49 4.94
CA GLN A 793 12.12 39.95 5.03
C GLN A 793 10.93 40.42 4.17
N MET A 794 10.41 41.61 4.46
CA MET A 794 9.31 42.19 3.66
C MET A 794 9.68 42.39 2.19
N ALA A 795 10.96 42.65 1.88
CA ALA A 795 11.46 42.73 0.51
C ALA A 795 11.39 41.41 -0.26
N ASP A 796 11.26 40.27 0.42
CA ASP A 796 11.08 38.97 -0.21
C ASP A 796 9.65 38.71 -0.65
N LEU A 797 8.68 39.52 -0.22
CA LEU A 797 7.27 39.40 -0.54
C LEU A 797 6.88 40.44 -1.59
N ARG A 798 5.93 40.09 -2.45
CA ARG A 798 5.33 41.07 -3.36
C ARG A 798 4.38 41.98 -2.59
N ALA A 799 4.50 43.29 -2.83
CA ALA A 799 3.69 44.30 -2.15
C ALA A 799 2.17 44.11 -2.37
N GLU A 800 1.76 43.64 -3.55
CA GLU A 800 0.36 43.45 -3.93
C GLU A 800 -0.22 42.09 -3.49
N THR A 801 0.64 41.08 -3.33
CA THR A 801 0.26 39.69 -3.00
C THR A 801 1.13 39.19 -1.84
N PRO A 802 0.68 39.37 -0.59
CA PRO A 802 1.51 39.13 0.60
C PRO A 802 1.89 37.65 0.78
N ASP A 803 1.20 36.72 0.12
CA ASP A 803 1.53 35.30 0.10
C ASP A 803 2.46 34.89 -1.05
N MET A 804 2.94 35.81 -1.86
CA MET A 804 3.82 35.53 -3.00
C MET A 804 5.23 36.07 -2.75
N LEU A 805 6.23 35.19 -2.93
CA LEU A 805 7.62 35.58 -2.90
C LEU A 805 7.99 36.42 -4.14
N ALA A 806 9.05 37.21 -4.05
CA ALA A 806 9.54 38.05 -5.15
C ALA A 806 9.81 37.24 -6.43
N ASP A 807 10.29 36.01 -6.29
CA ASP A 807 10.53 35.05 -7.38
C ASP A 807 9.25 34.47 -8.02
N GLY A 808 8.06 34.85 -7.54
CA GLY A 808 6.76 34.40 -8.04
C GLY A 808 6.22 33.15 -7.34
N THR A 809 6.96 32.56 -6.39
CA THR A 809 6.51 31.38 -5.66
C THR A 809 5.44 31.74 -4.63
N ARG A 810 4.25 31.13 -4.75
CA ARG A 810 3.16 31.33 -3.80
C ARG A 810 3.30 30.42 -2.58
N LEU A 811 3.32 31.02 -1.38
CA LEU A 811 3.34 30.32 -0.11
C LEU A 811 2.03 29.53 0.11
N GLN A 812 2.15 28.26 0.45
CA GLN A 812 1.04 27.33 0.64
C GLN A 812 0.46 27.44 2.06
N LEU A 813 -0.03 28.63 2.41
CA LEU A 813 -0.48 28.97 3.76
C LEU A 813 -1.71 28.14 4.20
N ALA A 814 -2.59 27.78 3.26
CA ALA A 814 -3.73 26.89 3.51
C ALA A 814 -3.32 25.49 4.03
N GLY A 815 -2.06 25.08 3.81
CA GLY A 815 -1.52 23.83 4.32
C GLY A 815 -1.14 23.85 5.80
N VAL A 816 -1.20 25.01 6.47
CA VAL A 816 -0.85 25.18 7.90
C VAL A 816 -2.11 25.05 8.76
N PRO A 817 -2.26 23.99 9.58
CA PRO A 817 -3.41 23.87 10.47
C PRO A 817 -3.38 24.97 11.53
N VAL A 818 -4.49 25.66 11.74
CA VAL A 818 -4.60 26.78 12.70
C VAL A 818 -4.15 26.39 14.11
N GLY A 819 -4.39 25.13 14.52
CA GLY A 819 -3.95 24.61 15.82
C GLY A 819 -2.42 24.59 16.01
N VAL A 820 -1.64 24.50 14.94
CA VAL A 820 -0.17 24.50 15.00
C VAL A 820 0.37 25.82 15.54
N LEU A 821 -0.28 26.95 15.21
CA LEU A 821 0.10 28.28 15.70
C LEU A 821 -0.01 28.44 17.22
N ARG A 822 -0.79 27.55 17.88
CA ARG A 822 -0.98 27.52 19.33
C ARG A 822 -0.04 26.53 20.04
N THR A 823 0.82 25.82 19.30
CA THR A 823 1.69 24.79 19.88
C THR A 823 2.75 25.45 20.78
N PRO A 824 2.82 25.09 22.08
CA PRO A 824 3.86 25.60 22.97
C PRO A 824 5.26 25.23 22.45
N GLY A 825 6.18 26.20 22.44
CA GLY A 825 7.57 25.99 22.02
C GLY A 825 7.84 26.10 20.52
N LEU A 826 6.82 26.20 19.66
CA LEU A 826 7.03 26.45 18.23
C LEU A 826 7.39 27.93 17.99
N ARG A 827 8.63 28.19 17.57
CA ARG A 827 9.17 29.56 17.39
C ARG A 827 9.08 30.08 15.95
N CYS A 828 9.31 29.21 14.97
CA CYS A 828 9.37 29.59 13.56
C CYS A 828 8.85 28.49 12.63
N PHE A 829 8.54 28.91 11.40
CA PHE A 829 8.18 28.07 10.27
C PHE A 829 9.28 28.16 9.20
N TYR A 830 9.32 27.18 8.31
CA TYR A 830 10.25 27.12 7.19
C TYR A 830 9.46 27.06 5.88
N CYS A 831 9.57 28.10 5.07
CA CYS A 831 8.92 28.19 3.77
C CYS A 831 9.92 27.79 2.69
N CYS A 832 9.59 26.79 1.88
CA CYS A 832 10.42 26.41 0.74
C CYS A 832 10.33 27.46 -0.37
N THR A 833 11.46 27.99 -0.83
CA THR A 833 11.48 29.02 -1.89
C THR A 833 11.11 28.46 -3.26
N GLY A 834 11.28 27.15 -3.49
CA GLY A 834 10.96 26.54 -4.80
C GLY A 834 9.49 26.15 -5.02
N CYS A 835 8.72 25.89 -3.97
CA CYS A 835 7.31 25.50 -4.14
C CYS A 835 6.35 26.14 -3.12
N GLY A 836 6.85 26.98 -2.22
CA GLY A 836 6.06 27.68 -1.22
C GLY A 836 5.53 26.80 -0.08
N LYS A 837 5.90 25.52 -0.02
CA LYS A 837 5.42 24.63 1.04
C LYS A 837 5.97 25.03 2.40
N VAL A 838 5.08 25.08 3.39
CA VAL A 838 5.39 25.48 4.77
C VAL A 838 5.65 24.26 5.65
N PHE A 839 6.71 24.32 6.43
CA PHE A 839 7.12 23.31 7.42
C PHE A 839 7.33 23.97 8.79
N TRP A 840 7.36 23.19 9.87
CA TRP A 840 7.55 23.69 11.24
C TRP A 840 8.20 22.59 12.08
N ASP A 841 8.84 22.94 13.20
CA ASP A 841 9.41 21.92 14.08
C ASP A 841 8.30 21.26 14.92
N GLY A 842 8.09 19.96 14.71
CA GLY A 842 7.08 19.18 15.42
C GLY A 842 7.45 17.72 15.56
N SER A 843 6.50 16.89 16.01
CA SER A 843 6.73 15.45 16.26
C SER A 843 7.25 14.66 15.06
N HIS A 844 7.12 15.19 13.84
CA HIS A 844 7.65 14.55 12.63
C HIS A 844 9.18 14.60 12.56
N LEU A 845 9.85 15.65 13.07
CA LEU A 845 11.31 15.73 13.14
C LEU A 845 11.87 14.65 14.08
N GLY A 846 11.31 14.57 15.30
CA GLY A 846 11.70 13.53 16.26
C GLY A 846 11.44 12.11 15.75
N ARG A 847 10.35 11.89 15.00
CA ARG A 847 10.06 10.59 14.38
C ARG A 847 11.07 10.19 13.31
N VAL A 848 11.47 11.12 12.43
CA VAL A 848 12.48 10.85 11.39
C VAL A 848 13.84 10.59 12.03
N ALA A 849 14.28 11.43 12.96
CA ALA A 849 15.54 11.22 13.69
C ALA A 849 15.57 9.88 14.44
N THR A 850 14.44 9.49 15.05
CA THR A 850 14.33 8.18 15.71
C THR A 850 14.39 7.02 14.73
N HIS A 851 13.71 7.14 13.58
CA HIS A 851 13.61 6.05 12.62
C HIS A 851 14.94 5.78 11.89
N PHE A 852 15.79 6.80 11.74
CA PHE A 852 17.09 6.69 11.07
C PHE A 852 18.27 6.81 12.05
N ARG A 853 18.04 6.67 13.35
CA ARG A 853 19.08 6.82 14.39
C ARG A 853 20.32 5.98 14.11
N ASP A 854 20.11 4.76 13.63
CA ASP A 854 21.12 3.78 13.23
C ASP A 854 21.95 4.17 12.00
N MET A 855 21.53 5.20 11.26
CA MET A 855 22.23 5.74 10.09
C MET A 855 22.78 7.17 10.32
N LEU A 856 22.40 7.81 11.43
CA LEU A 856 22.86 9.15 11.79
C LEU A 856 24.17 9.02 12.55
N GLU A 857 25.21 9.71 12.10
CA GLU A 857 26.41 9.86 12.90
C GLU A 857 26.09 10.57 14.21
N SER A 858 26.69 10.06 15.28
CA SER A 858 26.64 10.71 16.59
C SER A 858 27.17 12.13 16.41
N ALA A 859 26.47 13.13 16.93
CA ALA A 859 26.98 14.50 16.96
C ALA A 859 28.42 14.48 17.48
N PRO A 860 29.33 15.30 16.95
CA PRO A 860 30.66 15.39 17.53
C PRO A 860 30.47 15.68 19.01
N SER A 861 31.03 14.80 19.87
CA SER A 861 31.25 15.12 21.27
C SER A 861 31.82 16.54 21.30
N PRO A 862 31.37 17.44 22.21
CA PRO A 862 32.04 18.73 22.35
C PRO A 862 33.52 18.42 22.49
N CYS A 863 34.35 18.98 21.60
CA CYS A 863 35.80 18.84 21.70
C CYS A 863 36.15 19.11 23.16
N GLU A 864 36.75 18.12 23.83
CA GLU A 864 37.51 18.43 25.02
C GLU A 864 38.44 19.60 24.66
N PRO A 865 38.47 20.67 25.46
CA PRO A 865 39.37 21.77 25.17
C PRO A 865 40.77 21.18 25.10
N SER A 866 41.43 21.34 23.93
CA SER A 866 42.85 21.08 23.83
C SER A 866 43.54 21.71 25.03
N PRO A 867 44.42 21.00 25.75
CA PRO A 867 45.13 21.58 26.86
C PRO A 867 45.83 22.83 26.33
N ALA A 868 45.55 23.97 26.97
CA ALA A 868 46.20 25.23 26.67
C ALA A 868 47.71 25.01 26.64
N PRO A 869 48.45 25.63 25.70
CA PRO A 869 49.90 25.54 25.70
C PRO A 869 50.39 26.08 27.04
N SER A 870 51.08 25.22 27.80
CA SER A 870 51.75 25.59 29.05
C SER A 870 52.57 26.86 28.82
N PRO A 871 52.48 27.87 29.69
CA PRO A 871 53.35 29.03 29.57
C PRO A 871 54.79 28.57 29.70
N ALA A 872 55.60 28.99 28.73
CA ALA A 872 57.04 28.80 28.75
C ALA A 872 57.59 29.29 30.10
N SER A 873 58.17 28.35 30.86
CA SER A 873 59.07 28.65 31.95
C SER A 873 60.30 29.34 31.37
N SER A 874 60.40 30.64 31.62
CA SER A 874 61.67 31.37 31.60
C SER A 874 62.65 30.74 32.59
N PRO A 875 63.97 30.75 32.30
CA PRO A 875 64.95 30.15 33.20
C PRO A 875 65.23 31.11 34.35
N PHE A 876 64.91 30.69 35.57
CA PHE A 876 65.58 31.08 36.82
C PHE A 876 65.50 29.93 37.82
#